data_AF-A0A3S0IGR4-F1
#
_entry.id   AF-A0A3S0IGR4-F1
#
_cell.length_a   1.000
_cell.length_b   1.000
_cell.length_c   1.000
_cell.angle_alpha   90.00
_cell.angle_beta   90.00
_cell.angle_gamma   90.00
#
_symmetry.space_group_name_H-M   'P 1'
#
loop_
_entity.id
_entity.type
_entity.pdbx_description
1 polymer ?
#
loop_
_entity_poly.entity_id
_entity_poly.type
_entity_poly.pdbx_seq_one_letter_code
_entity_poly.pdbx_strand_id
1 'polypeptide(L)'
;MNAVLSRIPVKMLGDVLSTRALERIIQDAAQERRVHPAQLDAQALEGILKRDIYRRLQMSLPAQMAKKRVLDVLAEVQRVAAEVGTVDYVPADLSRLEEGVRRFTLYFDWPESQRLRGVLNMARQEEAVGNDVAALLEEGEGLIGQMERRLAEGLVAQGQDLAELKASFERVSGVGGREVRRLENLLEQIDDAQKQGMLLPGEVERARKLSLTLRKKLESSVVQTAPGEVTVMDPAAQAKIRALELEHAGRHLGDVLAEYGPLISARPELEAHARDLNDAMVAGTLTEEAIGAWQQELGTQRDALRAEQQAQLEELERALADLSASDEAAKARLSLGLARHTLEEGGLAGDELRDLELTLSALRLSPDGGDTLRQHRELSELERSARDVAGASEELASQIAEAREALGRGETVNVDALYDVLERRMGQAAQEREELDTRADHVVQEYDSVRNLAGETIQRLGRLADTLRAQRGLGQLSAQARERYVTTLEEAEALLDEAHAEHAAAQEVTASFGEDALSDLLGIFDMAEDGSDGTGLLEVIESDQEEGRDLLATDSPTPAPATAPAETDFNPFAFLSGAAAQPAAPGPTEAPVVAETVAPLGTSAEPAPATDTSSLPADAWVVQGGRVQQGASDQLTAQVADLLGCAEGLGVTRLRFEDDQWSWSARQNAGGSWRLARAADAASLELNHGSWLKEG
;
A
#
# COMPACT_ATOMS: atom_id res chain seq x y z
N MET A 1 24.85 4.33 22.76
CA MET A 1 25.21 5.15 23.96
C MET A 1 26.67 5.60 24.00
N ASN A 2 27.66 4.87 23.45
CA ASN A 2 29.02 5.39 23.23
C ASN A 2 29.07 6.62 22.27
N ALA A 3 28.04 6.85 21.46
CA ALA A 3 27.81 8.09 20.71
C ALA A 3 27.69 9.35 21.61
N VAL A 4 27.30 9.20 22.88
CA VAL A 4 27.28 10.33 23.83
C VAL A 4 28.71 10.78 24.13
N LEU A 5 29.66 9.85 24.24
CA LEU A 5 31.06 10.14 24.52
C LEU A 5 31.73 10.89 23.35
N SER A 6 31.40 10.55 22.10
CA SER A 6 31.92 11.23 20.91
C SER A 6 31.34 12.64 20.72
N ARG A 7 30.15 12.92 21.28
CA ARG A 7 29.51 14.26 21.27
C ARG A 7 30.07 15.22 22.33
N ILE A 8 30.67 14.75 23.42
CA ILE A 8 31.21 15.60 24.50
C ILE A 8 32.28 16.60 23.98
N PRO A 9 33.29 16.18 23.18
CA PRO A 9 34.24 17.10 22.58
C PRO A 9 33.59 18.15 21.68
N VAL A 10 32.60 17.75 20.87
CA VAL A 10 31.89 18.65 19.95
C VAL A 10 31.12 19.71 20.73
N LYS A 11 30.44 19.31 21.82
CA LYS A 11 29.68 20.21 22.70
C LYS A 11 30.57 21.19 23.48
N MET A 12 31.70 20.73 24.00
CA MET A 12 32.56 21.52 24.90
C MET A 12 33.62 22.37 24.18
N LEU A 13 33.94 22.08 22.91
CA LEU A 13 34.93 22.81 22.12
C LEU A 13 34.30 23.55 20.93
N GLY A 14 32.98 23.44 20.74
CA GLY A 14 32.22 24.13 19.69
C GLY A 14 32.25 25.66 19.78
N ASP A 15 32.68 26.21 20.92
CA ASP A 15 32.90 27.65 21.14
C ASP A 15 34.23 28.16 20.53
N VAL A 16 35.21 27.27 20.33
CA VAL A 16 36.57 27.62 19.86
C VAL A 16 36.87 27.06 18.46
N LEU A 17 36.24 25.94 18.09
CA LEU A 17 36.40 25.28 16.80
C LEU A 17 35.03 24.99 16.20
N SER A 18 34.93 25.02 14.86
CA SER A 18 33.66 24.69 14.21
C SER A 18 33.28 23.24 14.49
N THR A 19 31.99 23.02 14.81
CA THR A 19 31.40 21.71 15.11
C THR A 19 31.67 20.70 14.00
N ARG A 20 31.45 21.08 12.73
CA ARG A 20 31.80 20.27 11.54
C ARG A 20 33.28 19.86 11.47
N ALA A 21 34.20 20.73 11.89
CA ALA A 21 35.63 20.39 11.84
C ALA A 21 36.02 19.42 12.96
N LEU A 22 35.40 19.55 14.14
CA LEU A 22 35.58 18.61 15.26
C LEU A 22 35.00 17.24 14.92
N GLU A 23 33.77 17.20 14.38
CA GLU A 23 33.11 15.97 13.92
C GLU A 23 33.96 15.24 12.88
N ARG A 24 34.47 15.96 11.88
CA ARG A 24 35.31 15.38 10.84
C ARG A 24 36.64 14.83 11.38
N ILE A 25 37.29 15.51 12.33
CA ILE A 25 38.52 14.99 12.95
C ILE A 25 38.24 13.70 13.74
N ILE A 26 37.11 13.64 14.46
CA ILE A 26 36.72 12.45 15.21
C ILE A 26 36.36 11.30 14.24
N GLN A 27 35.68 11.61 13.14
CA GLN A 27 35.31 10.66 12.09
C GLN A 27 36.54 10.09 11.37
N ASP A 28 37.47 10.95 10.94
CA ASP A 28 38.74 10.56 10.29
C ASP A 28 39.55 9.65 11.24
N ALA A 29 39.60 9.99 12.53
CA ALA A 29 40.32 9.22 13.54
C ALA A 29 39.64 7.89 13.91
N ALA A 30 38.31 7.81 13.86
CA ALA A 30 37.56 6.56 14.00
C ALA A 30 37.82 5.64 12.80
N GLN A 31 37.81 6.21 11.59
CA GLN A 31 38.07 5.50 10.34
C GLN A 31 39.51 4.94 10.27
N GLU A 32 40.52 5.69 10.74
CA GLU A 32 41.90 5.19 10.91
C GLU A 32 41.97 3.94 11.81
N ARG A 33 41.10 3.86 12.83
CA ARG A 33 41.03 2.76 13.79
C ARG A 33 40.13 1.61 13.32
N ARG A 34 39.45 1.76 12.17
CA ARG A 34 38.43 0.83 11.64
C ARG A 34 37.29 0.56 12.63
N VAL A 35 36.98 1.56 13.45
CA VAL A 35 35.92 1.49 14.47
C VAL A 35 34.94 2.61 14.18
N HIS A 36 33.65 2.38 14.42
CA HIS A 36 32.63 3.38 14.20
C HIS A 36 32.79 4.56 15.19
N PRO A 37 32.52 5.84 14.84
CA PRO A 37 32.62 6.97 15.79
C PRO A 37 31.80 6.76 17.07
N ALA A 38 30.65 6.09 16.95
CA ALA A 38 29.78 5.70 18.06
C ALA A 38 30.31 4.53 18.91
N GLN A 39 31.42 3.89 18.51
CA GLN A 39 32.07 2.78 19.22
C GLN A 39 33.40 3.22 19.87
N LEU A 40 33.78 4.49 19.75
CA LEU A 40 34.97 5.02 20.41
C LEU A 40 34.80 4.94 21.93
N ASP A 41 35.63 4.12 22.56
CA ASP A 41 35.73 4.07 24.01
C ASP A 41 36.43 5.32 24.55
N ALA A 42 36.32 5.55 25.86
CA ALA A 42 36.92 6.71 26.52
C ALA A 42 38.44 6.80 26.28
N GLN A 43 39.12 5.65 26.14
CA GLN A 43 40.56 5.58 25.93
C GLN A 43 40.96 5.95 24.49
N ALA A 44 40.19 5.55 23.48
CA ALA A 44 40.37 5.95 22.09
C ALA A 44 40.10 7.45 21.92
N LEU A 45 39.02 7.97 22.52
CA LEU A 45 38.71 9.40 22.56
C LEU A 45 39.82 10.20 23.23
N GLU A 46 40.44 9.68 24.28
CA GLU A 46 41.58 10.32 24.93
C GLU A 46 42.79 10.48 23.99
N GLY A 47 43.07 9.46 23.18
CA GLY A 47 44.12 9.53 22.17
C GLY A 47 43.84 10.59 21.10
N ILE A 48 42.60 10.68 20.63
CA ILE A 48 42.15 11.67 19.62
C ILE A 48 42.24 13.10 20.18
N LEU A 49 41.77 13.30 21.42
CA LEU A 49 41.79 14.59 22.11
C LEU A 49 43.22 15.11 22.31
N LYS A 50 44.14 14.25 22.76
CA LYS A 50 45.53 14.63 23.05
C LYS A 50 46.39 14.85 21.81
N ARG A 51 46.06 14.22 20.67
CA ARG A 51 46.90 14.28 19.46
C ARG A 51 46.30 15.19 18.40
N ASP A 52 45.13 14.83 17.90
CA ASP A 52 44.57 15.39 16.67
C ASP A 52 43.81 16.69 16.97
N ILE A 53 42.97 16.69 18.03
CA ILE A 53 42.23 17.88 18.48
C ILE A 53 43.16 18.89 19.17
N TYR A 54 44.12 18.45 19.99
CA TYR A 54 45.12 19.34 20.61
C TYR A 54 45.97 20.07 19.56
N ARG A 55 46.44 19.37 18.52
CA ARG A 55 47.18 20.00 17.41
C ARG A 55 46.33 21.04 16.69
N ARG A 56 45.03 20.78 16.51
CA ARG A 56 44.09 21.74 15.91
C ARG A 56 43.84 22.96 16.81
N LEU A 57 43.66 22.76 18.11
CA LEU A 57 43.49 23.83 19.11
C LEU A 57 44.71 24.74 19.24
N GLN A 58 45.93 24.22 19.05
CA GLN A 58 47.15 25.04 19.07
C GLN A 58 47.23 26.08 17.96
N MET A 59 46.45 25.91 16.88
CA MET A 59 46.40 26.88 15.78
C MET A 59 45.49 28.08 16.12
N SER A 60 44.60 27.94 17.11
CA SER A 60 43.64 28.98 17.51
C SER A 60 43.86 29.51 18.94
N LEU A 61 44.55 28.77 19.81
CA LEU A 61 44.80 29.14 21.21
C LEU A 61 46.28 28.95 21.61
N PRO A 62 46.79 29.74 22.58
CA PRO A 62 48.08 29.48 23.20
C PRO A 62 48.14 28.09 23.85
N ALA A 63 49.29 27.42 23.74
CA ALA A 63 49.45 26.00 24.09
C ALA A 63 48.99 25.62 25.52
N GLN A 64 49.15 26.52 26.50
CA GLN A 64 48.70 26.28 27.89
C GLN A 64 47.17 26.24 28.00
N MET A 65 46.46 27.08 27.25
CA MET A 65 45.00 27.14 27.24
C MET A 65 44.39 25.96 26.46
N ALA A 66 45.00 25.60 25.32
CA ALA A 66 44.62 24.41 24.56
C ALA A 66 44.75 23.13 25.40
N LYS A 67 45.84 23.00 26.17
CA LYS A 67 46.06 21.85 27.06
C LYS A 67 45.02 21.80 28.18
N LYS A 68 44.70 22.94 28.81
CA LYS A 68 43.68 23.02 29.85
C LYS A 68 42.30 22.58 29.33
N ARG A 69 41.89 23.09 28.17
CA ARG A 69 40.61 22.73 27.52
C ARG A 69 40.51 21.23 27.20
N VAL A 70 41.57 20.63 26.65
CA VAL A 70 41.61 19.19 26.37
C VAL A 70 41.47 18.36 27.66
N LEU A 71 42.09 18.79 28.77
CA LEU A 71 41.98 18.12 30.06
C LEU A 71 40.58 18.25 30.67
N ASP A 72 39.94 19.42 30.54
CA ASP A 72 38.57 19.64 31.00
C ASP A 72 37.58 18.73 30.26
N VAL A 73 37.74 18.60 28.93
CA VAL A 73 36.93 17.69 28.09
C VAL A 73 37.20 16.23 28.45
N LEU A 74 38.46 15.85 28.69
CA LEU A 74 38.82 14.50 29.11
C LEU A 74 38.19 14.11 30.44
N ALA A 75 38.17 15.03 31.41
CA ALA A 75 37.56 14.79 32.70
C ALA A 75 36.05 14.53 32.56
N GLU A 76 35.38 15.26 31.66
CA GLU A 76 33.96 15.08 31.39
C GLU A 76 33.67 13.76 30.63
N VAL A 77 34.48 13.40 29.64
CA VAL A 77 34.39 12.10 28.95
C VAL A 77 34.57 10.94 29.92
N GLN A 78 35.54 11.03 30.84
CA GLN A 78 35.78 10.00 31.86
C GLN A 78 34.65 9.93 32.89
N ARG A 79 34.07 11.06 33.28
CA ARG A 79 32.91 11.13 34.18
C ARG A 79 31.69 10.45 33.56
N VAL A 80 31.35 10.79 32.32
CA VAL A 80 30.19 10.22 31.61
C VAL A 80 30.41 8.74 31.29
N ALA A 81 31.65 8.33 30.95
CA ALA A 81 31.98 6.93 30.74
C ALA A 81 31.80 6.08 32.02
N ALA A 82 32.09 6.66 33.20
CA ALA A 82 31.90 5.99 34.49
C ALA A 82 30.43 5.90 34.91
N GLU A 83 29.59 6.86 34.50
CA GLU A 83 28.16 6.91 34.83
C GLU A 83 27.30 5.97 33.96
N VAL A 84 27.72 5.70 32.72
CA VAL A 84 26.85 5.06 31.71
C VAL A 84 27.04 3.54 31.57
N GLY A 85 28.22 2.99 31.91
CA GLY A 85 28.51 1.56 31.69
C GLY A 85 28.56 1.16 30.21
N THR A 86 29.25 0.06 29.89
CA THR A 86 29.42 -0.41 28.50
C THR A 86 28.17 -1.15 28.02
N VAL A 87 27.31 -0.49 27.26
CA VAL A 87 26.27 -1.13 26.45
C VAL A 87 26.81 -1.29 25.03
N ASP A 88 26.78 -2.52 24.50
CA ASP A 88 27.22 -2.82 23.14
C ASP A 88 26.40 -2.01 22.12
N TYR A 89 27.10 -1.30 21.23
CA TYR A 89 26.48 -0.63 20.09
C TYR A 89 26.02 -1.68 19.09
N VAL A 90 24.70 -1.82 18.92
CA VAL A 90 24.11 -2.58 17.82
C VAL A 90 23.94 -1.62 16.64
N PRO A 91 24.61 -1.84 15.50
CA PRO A 91 24.39 -1.03 14.29
C PRO A 91 22.92 -1.15 13.84
N ALA A 92 22.41 -0.07 13.24
CA ALA A 92 21.06 -0.11 12.73
C ALA A 92 21.00 -1.02 11.50
N ASP A 93 19.97 -1.86 11.42
CA ASP A 93 19.81 -2.73 10.25
C ASP A 93 19.22 -1.95 9.08
N LEU A 94 20.08 -1.44 8.20
CA LEU A 94 19.66 -0.72 6.99
C LEU A 94 19.28 -1.66 5.82
N SER A 95 19.41 -2.98 5.98
CA SER A 95 19.29 -3.94 4.87
C SER A 95 17.94 -3.88 4.17
N ARG A 96 16.85 -3.69 4.92
CA ARG A 96 15.49 -3.59 4.39
C ARG A 96 15.32 -2.36 3.49
N LEU A 97 15.89 -1.21 3.85
CA LEU A 97 15.85 -0.03 2.99
C LEU A 97 16.72 -0.21 1.74
N GLU A 98 17.89 -0.84 1.87
CA GLU A 98 18.72 -1.15 0.71
C GLU A 98 18.03 -2.10 -0.27
N GLU A 99 17.35 -3.12 0.24
CA GLU A 99 16.54 -4.03 -0.56
C GLU A 99 15.37 -3.29 -1.22
N GLY A 100 14.66 -2.43 -0.49
CA GLY A 100 13.60 -1.58 -1.03
C GLY A 100 14.09 -0.71 -2.19
N VAL A 101 15.20 0.02 -2.02
CA VAL A 101 15.80 0.85 -3.09
C VAL A 101 16.17 0.01 -4.31
N ARG A 102 16.75 -1.19 -4.11
CA ARG A 102 17.09 -2.10 -5.22
C ARG A 102 15.83 -2.59 -5.95
N ARG A 103 14.79 -2.99 -5.22
CA ARG A 103 13.52 -3.48 -5.78
C ARG A 103 12.83 -2.42 -6.63
N PHE A 104 12.78 -1.17 -6.15
CA PHE A 104 12.08 -0.06 -6.83
C PHE A 104 13.00 0.77 -7.74
N THR A 105 14.17 0.25 -8.13
CA THR A 105 15.10 0.96 -9.01
C THR A 105 14.50 1.28 -10.38
N LEU A 106 13.62 0.42 -10.91
CA LEU A 106 12.94 0.61 -12.19
C LEU A 106 11.88 1.71 -12.18
N TYR A 107 11.45 2.16 -10.99
CA TYR A 107 10.41 3.17 -10.80
C TYR A 107 11.00 4.47 -10.25
N PHE A 108 12.12 4.91 -10.82
CA PHE A 108 12.83 6.11 -10.37
C PHE A 108 12.01 7.39 -10.51
N ASP A 109 11.07 7.42 -11.46
CA ASP A 109 10.20 8.58 -11.68
C ASP A 109 9.13 8.73 -10.58
N TRP A 110 9.00 7.74 -9.68
CA TRP A 110 8.10 7.84 -8.54
C TRP A 110 8.72 8.69 -7.43
N PRO A 111 8.01 9.72 -6.92
CA PRO A 111 8.54 10.58 -5.86
C PRO A 111 8.88 9.82 -4.58
N GLU A 112 8.16 8.73 -4.28
CA GLU A 112 8.39 7.86 -3.11
C GLU A 112 9.72 7.10 -3.24
N SER A 113 10.11 6.69 -4.45
CA SER A 113 11.39 6.00 -4.72
C SER A 113 12.56 6.96 -4.52
N GLN A 114 12.39 8.22 -4.93
CA GLN A 114 13.38 9.27 -4.73
C GLN A 114 13.55 9.62 -3.25
N ARG A 115 12.42 9.77 -2.55
CA ARG A 115 12.40 10.02 -1.10
C ARG A 115 13.06 8.88 -0.32
N LEU A 116 12.80 7.62 -0.68
CA LEU A 116 13.41 6.46 -0.02
C LEU A 116 14.95 6.47 -0.13
N ARG A 117 15.49 6.92 -1.27
CA ARG A 117 16.95 7.08 -1.44
C ARG A 117 17.50 8.20 -0.57
N GLY A 118 16.78 9.33 -0.49
CA GLY A 118 17.08 10.42 0.43
C GLY A 118 17.12 9.96 1.88
N VAL A 119 16.09 9.22 2.32
CA VAL A 119 16.00 8.63 3.66
C VAL A 119 17.15 7.66 3.91
N LEU A 120 17.47 6.75 2.97
CA LEU A 120 18.58 5.82 3.11
C LEU A 120 19.93 6.53 3.22
N ASN A 121 20.18 7.57 2.40
CA ASN A 121 21.41 8.34 2.46
C ASN A 121 21.55 9.11 3.78
N MET A 122 20.45 9.70 4.26
CA MET A 122 20.41 10.37 5.56
C MET A 122 20.62 9.37 6.70
N ALA A 123 19.96 8.21 6.65
CA ALA A 123 20.12 7.15 7.65
C ALA A 123 21.57 6.66 7.71
N ARG A 124 22.25 6.48 6.55
CA ARG A 124 23.68 6.16 6.51
C ARG A 124 24.56 7.26 7.10
N GLN A 125 24.23 8.52 6.86
CA GLN A 125 24.97 9.66 7.38
C GLN A 125 24.81 9.80 8.90
N GLU A 126 23.57 9.67 9.38
CA GLU A 126 23.22 9.74 10.80
C GLU A 126 23.77 8.54 11.56
N GLU A 127 23.67 7.34 10.97
CA GLU A 127 24.32 6.14 11.50
C GLU A 127 25.82 6.38 11.59
N ALA A 128 26.50 6.87 10.53
CA ALA A 128 27.94 7.15 10.53
C ALA A 128 28.39 8.09 11.67
N VAL A 129 27.52 8.99 12.10
CA VAL A 129 27.76 9.93 13.22
C VAL A 129 27.37 9.32 14.58
N GLY A 130 26.60 8.24 14.59
CA GLY A 130 26.12 7.55 15.79
C GLY A 130 24.80 8.10 16.33
N ASN A 131 24.02 8.75 15.47
CA ASN A 131 22.73 9.30 15.82
C ASN A 131 21.64 8.22 15.74
N ASP A 132 20.52 8.45 16.41
CA ASP A 132 19.39 7.54 16.34
C ASP A 132 18.73 7.64 14.95
N VAL A 133 18.58 6.50 14.28
CA VAL A 133 18.00 6.40 12.94
C VAL A 133 16.61 5.75 12.95
N ALA A 134 16.06 5.40 14.12
CA ALA A 134 14.78 4.67 14.22
C ALA A 134 13.65 5.35 13.44
N ALA A 135 13.52 6.67 13.56
CA ALA A 135 12.50 7.44 12.83
C ALA A 135 12.69 7.40 11.29
N LEU A 136 13.95 7.40 10.82
CA LEU A 136 14.25 7.28 9.38
C LEU A 136 13.98 5.86 8.86
N LEU A 137 14.19 4.84 9.70
CA LEU A 137 13.84 3.47 9.35
C LEU A 137 12.33 3.31 9.20
N GLU A 138 11.57 3.81 10.19
CA GLU A 138 10.10 3.76 10.17
C GLU A 138 9.53 4.51 8.96
N GLU A 139 10.03 5.71 8.67
CA GLU A 139 9.65 6.46 7.46
C GLU A 139 9.98 5.67 6.18
N GLY A 140 11.18 5.11 6.08
CA GLY A 140 11.60 4.32 4.93
C GLY A 140 10.76 3.05 4.73
N GLU A 141 10.40 2.36 5.81
CA GLU A 141 9.50 1.21 5.77
C GLU A 141 8.09 1.60 5.33
N GLY A 142 7.58 2.74 5.81
CA GLY A 142 6.32 3.31 5.35
C GLY A 142 6.31 3.58 3.84
N LEU A 143 7.39 4.18 3.31
CA LEU A 143 7.55 4.43 1.87
C LEU A 143 7.61 3.14 1.05
N ILE A 144 8.30 2.11 1.54
CA ILE A 144 8.31 0.79 0.90
C ILE A 144 6.89 0.24 0.84
N GLY A 145 6.15 0.26 1.94
CA GLY A 145 4.75 -0.19 1.97
C GLY A 145 3.85 0.58 1.00
N GLN A 146 4.02 1.91 0.91
CA GLN A 146 3.28 2.74 -0.06
C GLN A 146 3.58 2.33 -1.50
N MET A 147 4.85 2.15 -1.85
CA MET A 147 5.24 1.73 -3.20
C MET A 147 4.81 0.29 -3.52
N GLU A 148 4.80 -0.61 -2.54
CA GLU A 148 4.29 -1.98 -2.71
C GLU A 148 2.79 -1.99 -3.00
N ARG A 149 1.99 -1.18 -2.28
CA ARG A 149 0.56 -1.00 -2.57
C ARG A 149 0.35 -0.43 -3.96
N ARG A 150 1.05 0.65 -4.31
CA ARG A 150 0.99 1.28 -5.64
C ARG A 150 1.36 0.31 -6.76
N LEU A 151 2.38 -0.52 -6.55
CA LEU A 151 2.79 -1.56 -7.49
C LEU A 151 1.69 -2.62 -7.67
N ALA A 152 1.11 -3.11 -6.58
CA ALA A 152 0.03 -4.10 -6.63
C ALA A 152 -1.22 -3.56 -7.35
N GLU A 153 -1.64 -2.33 -7.02
CA GLU A 153 -2.73 -1.63 -7.70
C GLU A 153 -2.45 -1.43 -9.20
N GLY A 154 -1.24 -0.98 -9.53
CA GLY A 154 -0.80 -0.81 -10.91
C GLY A 154 -0.79 -2.11 -11.70
N LEU A 155 -0.43 -3.24 -11.06
CA LEU A 155 -0.37 -4.55 -11.74
C LEU A 155 -1.78 -5.05 -12.05
N VAL A 156 -2.75 -4.77 -11.20
CA VAL A 156 -4.15 -5.09 -11.48
C VAL A 156 -4.67 -4.26 -12.65
N ALA A 157 -4.37 -2.95 -12.67
CA ALA A 157 -4.73 -2.08 -13.80
C ALA A 157 -4.07 -2.55 -15.12
N GLN A 158 -2.76 -2.83 -15.11
CA GLN A 158 -2.04 -3.35 -16.27
C GLN A 158 -2.60 -4.71 -16.73
N GLY A 159 -3.02 -5.58 -15.79
CA GLY A 159 -3.66 -6.85 -16.10
C GLY A 159 -5.01 -6.67 -16.82
N GLN A 160 -5.82 -5.73 -16.35
CA GLN A 160 -7.07 -5.35 -17.02
C GLN A 160 -6.81 -4.80 -18.43
N ASP A 161 -5.87 -3.85 -18.56
CA ASP A 161 -5.47 -3.30 -19.86
C ASP A 161 -5.01 -4.37 -20.83
N LEU A 162 -4.20 -5.32 -20.36
CA LEU A 162 -3.70 -6.42 -21.17
C LEU A 162 -4.84 -7.31 -21.67
N ALA A 163 -5.84 -7.59 -20.84
CA ALA A 163 -7.03 -8.35 -21.22
C ALA A 163 -7.87 -7.59 -22.27
N GLU A 164 -8.05 -6.28 -22.11
CA GLU A 164 -8.75 -5.42 -23.08
C GLU A 164 -8.01 -5.34 -24.42
N LEU A 165 -6.69 -5.18 -24.38
CA LEU A 165 -5.85 -5.09 -25.57
C LEU A 165 -5.81 -6.40 -26.34
N LYS A 166 -5.73 -7.55 -25.66
CA LYS A 166 -5.80 -8.89 -26.29
C LYS A 166 -7.14 -9.11 -26.98
N ALA A 167 -8.27 -8.85 -26.30
CA ALA A 167 -9.60 -8.97 -26.90
C ALA A 167 -9.79 -8.02 -28.11
N SER A 168 -9.17 -6.85 -28.05
CA SER A 168 -9.19 -5.90 -29.16
C SER A 168 -8.31 -6.35 -30.32
N PHE A 169 -7.15 -6.95 -30.03
CA PHE A 169 -6.22 -7.48 -31.03
C PHE A 169 -6.83 -8.60 -31.86
N GLU A 170 -7.60 -9.51 -31.26
CA GLU A 170 -8.29 -10.58 -31.99
C GLU A 170 -9.10 -10.05 -33.18
N ARG A 171 -9.83 -8.93 -32.98
CA ARG A 171 -10.62 -8.28 -34.03
C ARG A 171 -9.79 -7.68 -35.16
N VAL A 172 -8.54 -7.27 -34.89
CA VAL A 172 -7.66 -6.62 -35.88
C VAL A 172 -6.59 -7.54 -36.47
N SER A 173 -6.36 -8.69 -35.85
CA SER A 173 -5.35 -9.67 -36.27
C SER A 173 -5.51 -10.09 -37.75
N GLY A 174 -6.74 -10.17 -38.24
CA GLY A 174 -7.08 -10.54 -39.62
C GLY A 174 -6.62 -9.56 -40.71
N VAL A 175 -6.32 -8.29 -40.37
CA VAL A 175 -5.82 -7.28 -41.33
C VAL A 175 -4.38 -7.57 -41.76
N GLY A 176 -3.60 -8.21 -40.88
CA GLY A 176 -2.18 -8.47 -41.07
C GLY A 176 -1.32 -7.19 -41.19
N GLY A 177 0.00 -7.38 -41.30
CA GLY A 177 0.95 -6.29 -41.57
C GLY A 177 1.94 -5.99 -40.43
N ARG A 178 2.81 -5.00 -40.67
CA ARG A 178 3.92 -4.65 -39.75
C ARG A 178 3.44 -4.09 -38.41
N GLU A 179 2.36 -3.31 -38.43
CA GLU A 179 1.78 -2.72 -37.22
C GLU A 179 1.09 -3.77 -36.34
N VAL A 180 0.41 -4.75 -36.93
CA VAL A 180 -0.18 -5.89 -36.19
C VAL A 180 0.91 -6.71 -35.49
N ARG A 181 1.99 -7.06 -36.18
CA ARG A 181 3.14 -7.76 -35.57
C ARG A 181 3.81 -6.95 -34.46
N ARG A 182 3.87 -5.62 -34.61
CA ARG A 182 4.41 -4.75 -33.56
C ARG A 182 3.51 -4.76 -32.33
N LEU A 183 2.19 -4.75 -32.51
CA LEU A 183 1.24 -4.84 -31.41
C LEU A 183 1.33 -6.22 -30.72
N GLU A 184 1.42 -7.31 -31.48
CA GLU A 184 1.62 -8.67 -30.97
C GLU A 184 2.88 -8.76 -30.07
N ASN A 185 4.03 -8.29 -30.57
CA ASN A 185 5.27 -8.27 -29.78
C ASN A 185 5.15 -7.41 -28.50
N LEU A 186 4.44 -6.28 -28.57
CA LEU A 186 4.21 -5.44 -27.38
C LEU A 186 3.31 -6.16 -26.37
N LEU A 187 2.28 -6.87 -26.83
CA LEU A 187 1.40 -7.65 -25.97
C LEU A 187 2.15 -8.79 -25.28
N GLU A 188 3.03 -9.50 -26.00
CA GLU A 188 3.91 -10.52 -25.43
C GLU A 188 4.85 -9.92 -24.37
N GLN A 189 5.48 -8.78 -24.66
CA GLN A 189 6.36 -8.09 -23.73
C GLN A 189 5.62 -7.65 -22.45
N ILE A 190 4.41 -7.12 -22.57
CA ILE A 190 3.58 -6.72 -21.42
C ILE A 190 3.13 -7.95 -20.64
N ASP A 191 2.74 -9.04 -21.31
CA ASP A 191 2.32 -10.29 -20.67
C ASP A 191 3.47 -10.94 -19.87
N ASP A 192 4.67 -10.97 -20.43
CA ASP A 192 5.86 -11.47 -19.73
C ASP A 192 6.24 -10.60 -18.53
N ALA A 193 6.13 -9.28 -18.66
CA ALA A 193 6.37 -8.35 -17.55
C ALA A 193 5.30 -8.49 -16.45
N GLN A 194 4.03 -8.67 -16.82
CA GLN A 194 2.93 -8.92 -15.89
C GLN A 194 3.19 -10.19 -15.06
N LYS A 195 3.61 -11.29 -15.71
CA LYS A 195 3.97 -12.54 -15.01
C LYS A 195 5.15 -12.37 -14.06
N GLN A 196 6.06 -11.44 -14.37
CA GLN A 196 7.21 -11.14 -13.52
C GLN A 196 6.91 -10.06 -12.46
N GLY A 197 5.68 -9.54 -12.39
CA GLY A 197 5.28 -8.50 -11.44
C GLY A 197 5.90 -7.13 -11.72
N MET A 198 6.16 -6.80 -12.99
CA MET A 198 6.75 -5.53 -13.43
C MET A 198 5.73 -4.67 -14.17
N LEU A 199 5.72 -3.37 -13.87
CA LEU A 199 4.91 -2.39 -14.58
C LEU A 199 5.67 -1.83 -15.79
N LEU A 200 4.98 -1.81 -16.93
CA LEU A 200 5.45 -1.22 -18.18
C LEU A 200 4.42 -0.21 -18.73
N PRO A 201 4.14 0.88 -18.00
CA PRO A 201 3.10 1.84 -18.38
C PRO A 201 3.35 2.42 -19.79
N GLY A 202 4.62 2.69 -20.12
CA GLY A 202 4.98 3.20 -21.45
C GLY A 202 4.78 2.19 -22.59
N GLU A 203 4.84 0.88 -22.34
CA GLU A 203 4.53 -0.13 -23.36
C GLU A 203 3.03 -0.32 -23.52
N VAL A 204 2.29 -0.32 -22.41
CA VAL A 204 0.82 -0.36 -22.41
C VAL A 204 0.26 0.80 -23.23
N GLU A 205 0.76 2.01 -23.02
CA GLU A 205 0.29 3.18 -23.75
C GLU A 205 0.64 3.11 -25.26
N ARG A 206 1.83 2.61 -25.60
CA ARG A 206 2.19 2.32 -27.00
C ARG A 206 1.26 1.28 -27.63
N ALA A 207 0.90 0.23 -26.89
CA ALA A 207 0.00 -0.80 -27.36
C ALA A 207 -1.43 -0.27 -27.55
N ARG A 208 -1.94 0.56 -26.63
CA ARG A 208 -3.24 1.25 -26.75
C ARG A 208 -3.29 2.13 -27.99
N LYS A 209 -2.31 3.02 -28.18
CA LYS A 209 -2.25 3.92 -29.35
C LYS A 209 -2.19 3.15 -30.67
N LEU A 210 -1.43 2.05 -30.71
CA LEU A 210 -1.33 1.20 -31.88
C LEU A 210 -2.64 0.44 -32.15
N SER A 211 -3.29 -0.09 -31.11
CA SER A 211 -4.62 -0.73 -31.18
C SER A 211 -5.67 0.24 -31.72
N LEU A 212 -5.71 1.47 -31.21
CA LEU A 212 -6.60 2.53 -31.70
C LEU A 212 -6.36 2.82 -33.18
N THR A 213 -5.10 3.01 -33.58
CA THR A 213 -4.73 3.29 -34.97
C THR A 213 -5.19 2.16 -35.90
N LEU A 214 -4.99 0.91 -35.49
CA LEU A 214 -5.40 -0.27 -36.23
C LEU A 214 -6.93 -0.40 -36.34
N ARG A 215 -7.69 -0.12 -35.26
CA ARG A 215 -9.16 -0.09 -35.29
C ARG A 215 -9.70 1.03 -36.19
N LYS A 216 -9.11 2.22 -36.17
CA LYS A 216 -9.46 3.30 -37.11
C LYS A 216 -9.23 2.88 -38.57
N LYS A 217 -8.13 2.18 -38.85
CA LYS A 217 -7.85 1.63 -40.19
C LYS A 217 -8.86 0.56 -40.61
N LEU A 218 -9.29 -0.30 -39.70
CA LEU A 218 -10.38 -1.26 -39.96
C LEU A 218 -11.69 -0.56 -40.35
N GLU A 219 -12.18 0.33 -39.49
CA GLU A 219 -13.46 1.03 -39.69
C GLU A 219 -13.44 1.89 -40.97
N SER A 220 -12.28 2.48 -41.32
CA SER A 220 -12.12 3.23 -42.57
C SER A 220 -11.94 2.35 -43.82
N SER A 221 -11.40 1.12 -43.68
CA SER A 221 -11.20 0.17 -44.78
C SER A 221 -12.49 -0.58 -45.16
N VAL A 222 -13.35 -0.91 -44.19
CA VAL A 222 -14.66 -1.54 -44.42
C VAL A 222 -15.53 -0.69 -45.39
N VAL A 223 -15.33 0.63 -45.41
CA VAL A 223 -16.07 1.58 -46.25
C VAL A 223 -15.52 1.69 -47.69
N GLN A 224 -14.29 1.23 -47.99
CA GLN A 224 -13.68 1.35 -49.33
C GLN A 224 -14.14 0.31 -50.36
N THR A 225 -15.07 -0.58 -50.01
CA THR A 225 -15.42 -1.75 -50.84
C THR A 225 -16.56 -1.53 -51.87
N ALA A 226 -17.07 -0.31 -52.05
CA ALA A 226 -18.05 0.02 -53.09
C ALA A 226 -17.44 0.93 -54.19
N PRO A 227 -17.26 0.45 -55.43
CA PRO A 227 -16.67 1.27 -56.49
C PRO A 227 -17.72 2.20 -57.12
N GLY A 228 -17.55 3.52 -56.95
CA GLY A 228 -18.15 4.51 -57.86
C GLY A 228 -18.86 5.73 -57.25
N GLU A 229 -19.04 5.84 -55.93
CA GLU A 229 -19.72 6.99 -55.31
C GLU A 229 -18.78 7.86 -54.46
N VAL A 230 -19.09 9.17 -54.45
CA VAL A 230 -18.30 10.23 -53.81
C VAL A 230 -18.12 9.94 -52.33
N THR A 231 -16.87 10.01 -51.89
CA THR A 231 -16.36 9.71 -50.56
C THR A 231 -17.05 10.55 -49.47
N VAL A 232 -18.04 9.96 -48.81
CA VAL A 232 -18.53 10.41 -47.51
C VAL A 232 -18.46 9.19 -46.61
N MET A 233 -17.54 9.21 -45.63
CA MET A 233 -17.53 8.19 -44.57
C MET A 233 -18.93 8.08 -43.98
N ASP A 234 -19.46 6.86 -43.83
CA ASP A 234 -20.74 6.62 -43.18
C ASP A 234 -20.79 7.32 -41.81
N PRO A 235 -21.82 8.12 -41.49
CA PRO A 235 -21.99 8.74 -40.17
C PRO A 235 -21.90 7.74 -39.01
N ALA A 236 -22.29 6.47 -39.21
CA ALA A 236 -22.17 5.44 -38.17
C ALA A 236 -20.70 5.05 -37.90
N ALA A 237 -19.87 4.89 -38.94
CA ALA A 237 -18.44 4.62 -38.80
C ALA A 237 -17.70 5.82 -38.17
N GLN A 238 -18.09 7.05 -38.53
CA GLN A 238 -17.55 8.26 -37.89
C GLN A 238 -17.89 8.32 -36.40
N ALA A 239 -19.11 7.95 -36.01
CA ALA A 239 -19.53 7.91 -34.61
C ALA A 239 -18.70 6.90 -33.79
N LYS A 240 -18.44 5.70 -34.34
CA LYS A 240 -17.58 4.69 -33.69
C LYS A 240 -16.15 5.18 -33.51
N ILE A 241 -15.56 5.81 -34.52
CA ILE A 241 -14.20 6.35 -34.43
C ILE A 241 -14.12 7.44 -33.36
N ARG A 242 -15.13 8.34 -33.29
CA ARG A 242 -15.18 9.37 -32.24
C ARG A 242 -15.33 8.76 -30.84
N ALA A 243 -16.13 7.71 -30.68
CA ALA A 243 -16.26 7.01 -29.41
C ALA A 243 -14.91 6.41 -28.97
N LEU A 244 -14.19 5.75 -29.89
CA LEU A 244 -12.85 5.21 -29.61
C LEU A 244 -11.81 6.31 -29.29
N GLU A 245 -11.92 7.48 -29.93
CA GLU A 245 -11.08 8.64 -29.63
C GLU A 245 -11.36 9.23 -28.25
N LEU A 246 -12.64 9.37 -27.90
CA LEU A 246 -13.06 9.87 -26.59
C LEU A 246 -12.65 8.93 -25.47
N GLU A 247 -12.81 7.61 -25.68
CA GLU A 247 -12.40 6.58 -24.72
C GLU A 247 -10.88 6.60 -24.48
N HIS A 248 -10.09 6.78 -25.54
CA HIS A 248 -8.64 6.93 -25.43
C HIS A 248 -8.26 8.22 -24.71
N ALA A 249 -8.88 9.35 -25.08
CA ALA A 249 -8.65 10.64 -24.46
C ALA A 249 -9.02 10.64 -22.97
N GLY A 250 -10.13 10.00 -22.58
CA GLY A 250 -10.52 9.85 -21.18
C GLY A 250 -9.50 9.06 -20.36
N ARG A 251 -8.97 7.95 -20.90
CA ARG A 251 -7.89 7.20 -20.23
C ARG A 251 -6.62 8.03 -20.11
N HIS A 252 -6.21 8.72 -21.18
CA HIS A 252 -5.02 9.58 -21.15
C HIS A 252 -5.16 10.73 -20.14
N LEU A 253 -6.34 11.36 -20.05
CA LEU A 253 -6.64 12.35 -19.04
C LEU A 253 -6.49 11.76 -17.62
N GLY A 254 -7.03 10.56 -17.39
CA GLY A 254 -6.89 9.86 -16.10
C GLY A 254 -5.43 9.58 -15.71
N ASP A 255 -4.59 9.21 -16.67
CA ASP A 255 -3.15 8.99 -16.46
C ASP A 255 -2.42 10.31 -16.12
N VAL A 256 -2.75 11.41 -16.82
CA VAL A 256 -2.20 12.75 -16.54
C VAL A 256 -2.63 13.25 -15.15
N LEU A 257 -3.89 13.06 -14.77
CA LEU A 257 -4.39 13.42 -13.43
C LEU A 257 -3.67 12.64 -12.33
N ALA A 258 -3.38 11.35 -12.57
CA ALA A 258 -2.63 10.52 -11.64
C ALA A 258 -1.16 10.97 -11.50
N GLU A 259 -0.50 11.28 -12.61
CA GLU A 259 0.91 11.67 -12.65
C GLU A 259 1.13 13.04 -11.98
N TYR A 260 0.26 14.02 -12.27
CA TYR A 260 0.40 15.40 -11.80
C TYR A 260 -0.47 15.74 -10.59
N GLY A 261 -1.09 14.75 -9.95
CA GLY A 261 -1.97 14.94 -8.78
C GLY A 261 -1.41 15.86 -7.68
N PRO A 262 -0.15 15.69 -7.24
CA PRO A 262 0.45 16.57 -6.23
C PRO A 262 0.58 18.03 -6.68
N LEU A 263 0.89 18.26 -7.97
CA LEU A 263 0.99 19.61 -8.54
C LEU A 263 -0.41 20.25 -8.67
N ILE A 264 -1.39 19.46 -9.12
CA ILE A 264 -2.77 19.91 -9.29
C ILE A 264 -3.34 20.31 -7.92
N SER A 265 -3.23 19.45 -6.91
CA SER A 265 -3.73 19.70 -5.55
C SER A 265 -3.06 20.90 -4.87
N ALA A 266 -1.84 21.25 -5.27
CA ALA A 266 -1.14 22.42 -4.74
C ALA A 266 -1.61 23.74 -5.36
N ARG A 267 -2.34 23.71 -6.49
CA ARG A 267 -2.68 24.91 -7.27
C ARG A 267 -4.16 24.91 -7.71
N PRO A 268 -5.01 25.79 -7.14
CA PRO A 268 -6.44 25.80 -7.42
C PRO A 268 -6.78 26.12 -8.88
N GLU A 269 -5.89 26.84 -9.58
CA GLU A 269 -6.00 27.13 -11.01
C GLU A 269 -5.91 25.85 -11.86
N LEU A 270 -5.04 24.91 -11.48
CA LEU A 270 -4.86 23.64 -12.16
C LEU A 270 -6.00 22.67 -11.84
N GLU A 271 -6.53 22.68 -10.61
CA GLU A 271 -7.74 21.94 -10.26
C GLU A 271 -8.97 22.40 -11.06
N ALA A 272 -9.10 23.70 -11.29
CA ALA A 272 -10.17 24.23 -12.13
C ALA A 272 -10.04 23.74 -13.58
N HIS A 273 -8.82 23.73 -14.14
CA HIS A 273 -8.59 23.22 -15.50
C HIS A 273 -8.82 21.71 -15.61
N ALA A 274 -8.44 20.94 -14.58
CA ALA A 274 -8.74 19.52 -14.48
C ALA A 274 -10.26 19.25 -14.53
N ARG A 275 -11.04 20.06 -13.80
CA ARG A 275 -12.52 20.02 -13.83
C ARG A 275 -13.07 20.37 -15.22
N ASP A 276 -12.56 21.42 -15.86
CA ASP A 276 -13.00 21.79 -17.21
C ASP A 276 -12.76 20.67 -18.25
N LEU A 277 -11.63 19.94 -18.12
CA LEU A 277 -11.33 18.79 -19.00
C LEU A 277 -12.22 17.58 -18.69
N ASN A 278 -12.54 17.32 -17.42
CA ASN A 278 -13.52 16.31 -17.04
C ASN A 278 -14.93 16.66 -17.56
N ASP A 279 -15.35 17.91 -17.48
CA ASP A 279 -16.63 18.37 -18.05
C ASP A 279 -16.64 18.20 -19.58
N ALA A 280 -15.51 18.49 -20.25
CA ALA A 280 -15.35 18.24 -21.69
C ALA A 280 -15.37 16.74 -22.05
N MET A 281 -14.90 15.87 -21.15
CA MET A 281 -15.00 14.41 -21.30
C MET A 281 -16.46 13.97 -21.25
N VAL A 282 -17.20 14.41 -20.23
CA VAL A 282 -18.64 14.11 -20.06
C VAL A 282 -19.47 14.68 -21.21
N ALA A 283 -19.11 15.87 -21.72
CA ALA A 283 -19.74 16.46 -22.89
C ALA A 283 -19.36 15.79 -24.23
N GLY A 284 -18.39 14.87 -24.23
CA GLY A 284 -17.92 14.18 -25.43
C GLY A 284 -17.11 15.05 -26.40
N THR A 285 -16.56 16.16 -25.92
CA THR A 285 -15.80 17.15 -26.72
C THR A 285 -14.29 17.14 -26.44
N LEU A 286 -13.82 16.27 -25.54
CA LEU A 286 -12.41 16.14 -25.18
C LEU A 286 -11.57 15.67 -26.37
N THR A 287 -10.38 16.25 -26.53
CA THR A 287 -9.43 15.90 -27.58
C THR A 287 -8.05 15.58 -27.03
N GLU A 288 -7.32 14.69 -27.71
CA GLU A 288 -5.92 14.37 -27.41
C GLU A 288 -5.00 15.60 -27.46
N GLU A 289 -5.29 16.54 -28.35
CA GLU A 289 -4.51 17.78 -28.47
C GLU A 289 -4.66 18.66 -27.24
N ALA A 290 -5.87 18.73 -26.65
CA ALA A 290 -6.12 19.49 -25.43
C ALA A 290 -5.37 18.88 -24.24
N ILE A 291 -5.42 17.55 -24.09
CA ILE A 291 -4.71 16.84 -23.03
C ILE A 291 -3.20 16.98 -23.19
N GLY A 292 -2.67 16.77 -24.41
CA GLY A 292 -1.25 16.90 -24.68
C GLY A 292 -0.72 18.32 -24.48
N ALA A 293 -1.51 19.35 -24.83
CA ALA A 293 -1.17 20.74 -24.54
C ALA A 293 -1.14 21.01 -23.03
N TRP A 294 -2.12 20.50 -22.29
CA TRP A 294 -2.15 20.65 -20.83
C TRP A 294 -1.01 19.89 -20.15
N GLN A 295 -0.67 18.68 -20.60
CA GLN A 295 0.47 17.91 -20.06
C GLN A 295 1.80 18.67 -20.25
N GLN A 296 2.00 19.34 -21.39
CA GLN A 296 3.18 20.20 -21.60
C GLN A 296 3.19 21.41 -20.67
N GLU A 297 2.03 22.04 -20.45
CA GLU A 297 1.88 23.12 -19.48
C GLU A 297 2.18 22.64 -18.05
N LEU A 298 1.62 21.50 -17.64
CA LEU A 298 1.88 20.87 -16.34
C LEU A 298 3.35 20.56 -16.13
N GLY A 299 4.05 20.05 -17.15
CA GLY A 299 5.50 19.86 -17.11
C GLY A 299 6.27 21.16 -16.85
N THR A 300 5.87 22.24 -17.53
CA THR A 300 6.48 23.57 -17.35
C THR A 300 6.19 24.14 -15.96
N GLN A 301 4.95 24.00 -15.48
CA GLN A 301 4.53 24.45 -14.14
C GLN A 301 5.22 23.67 -13.03
N ARG A 302 5.42 22.35 -13.22
CA ARG A 302 6.20 21.51 -12.30
C ARG A 302 7.64 22.01 -12.17
N ASP A 303 8.30 22.26 -13.30
CA ASP A 303 9.69 22.73 -13.30
C ASP A 303 9.82 24.12 -12.67
N ALA A 304 8.86 25.00 -12.91
CA ALA A 304 8.78 26.32 -12.29
C ALA A 304 8.57 26.22 -10.77
N LEU A 305 7.61 25.39 -10.32
CA LEU A 305 7.36 25.17 -8.89
C LEU A 305 8.59 24.56 -8.20
N ARG A 306 9.29 23.62 -8.84
CA ARG A 306 10.52 23.05 -8.29
C ARG A 306 11.59 24.14 -8.11
N ALA A 307 11.75 25.05 -9.07
CA ALA A 307 12.70 26.15 -8.94
C ALA A 307 12.33 27.12 -7.80
N GLU A 308 11.04 27.39 -7.60
CA GLU A 308 10.53 28.16 -6.47
C GLU A 308 10.84 27.47 -5.13
N GLN A 309 10.56 26.16 -5.03
CA GLN A 309 10.84 25.34 -3.86
C GLN A 309 12.33 25.25 -3.54
N GLN A 310 13.20 25.19 -4.55
CA GLN A 310 14.66 25.28 -4.36
C GLN A 310 15.08 26.62 -3.75
N ALA A 311 14.52 27.73 -4.24
CA ALA A 311 14.80 29.05 -3.67
C ALA A 311 14.30 29.19 -2.22
N GLN A 312 13.11 28.65 -1.92
CA GLN A 312 12.56 28.58 -0.56
C GLN A 312 13.46 27.74 0.36
N LEU A 313 13.94 26.58 -0.10
CA LEU A 313 14.84 25.72 0.67
C LEU A 313 16.14 26.46 1.04
N GLU A 314 16.73 27.22 0.11
CA GLU A 314 17.93 28.01 0.39
C GLU A 314 17.66 29.12 1.43
N GLU A 315 16.46 29.70 1.43
CA GLU A 315 16.06 30.68 2.43
C GLU A 315 15.88 30.04 3.82
N LEU A 316 15.23 28.88 3.88
CA LEU A 316 15.09 28.10 5.10
C LEU A 316 16.43 27.63 5.64
N GLU A 317 17.38 27.24 4.78
CA GLU A 317 18.74 26.87 5.18
C GLU A 317 19.45 28.04 5.86
N ARG A 318 19.38 29.23 5.27
CA ARG A 318 19.94 30.46 5.86
C ARG A 318 19.30 30.75 7.21
N ALA A 319 17.97 30.70 7.29
CA ALA A 319 17.24 30.95 8.51
C ALA A 319 17.53 29.94 9.63
N LEU A 320 17.72 28.67 9.31
CA LEU A 320 18.03 27.61 10.26
C LEU A 320 19.50 27.64 10.72
N ALA A 321 20.40 28.20 9.91
CA ALA A 321 21.78 28.46 10.29
C ALA A 321 21.90 29.57 11.36
N ASP A 322 20.95 30.52 11.37
CA ASP A 322 20.91 31.62 12.35
C ASP A 322 20.35 31.18 13.73
N LEU A 323 19.67 30.02 13.80
CA LEU A 323 19.14 29.48 15.05
C LEU A 323 20.23 28.86 15.94
N SER A 324 20.02 28.95 17.26
CA SER A 324 20.89 28.30 18.24
C SER A 324 20.86 26.78 18.09
N ALA A 325 21.95 26.12 18.51
CA ALA A 325 22.02 24.67 18.50
C ALA A 325 21.08 24.07 19.55
N SER A 326 19.96 23.50 19.10
CA SER A 326 19.03 22.67 19.88
C SER A 326 18.83 21.32 19.19
N ASP A 327 18.30 20.33 19.92
CA ASP A 327 17.94 19.01 19.37
C ASP A 327 16.87 19.15 18.26
N GLU A 328 15.90 20.03 18.48
CA GLU A 328 14.85 20.32 17.50
C GLU A 328 15.38 21.05 16.26
N ALA A 329 16.36 21.95 16.42
CA ALA A 329 17.07 22.53 15.29
C ALA A 329 17.94 21.49 14.55
N ALA A 330 18.42 20.43 15.22
CA ALA A 330 19.10 19.32 14.55
C ALA A 330 18.11 18.50 13.71
N LYS A 331 16.94 18.15 14.25
CA LYS A 331 15.85 17.47 13.51
C LYS A 331 15.40 18.28 12.28
N ALA A 332 15.23 19.59 12.44
CA ALA A 332 14.91 20.49 11.32
C ALA A 332 16.00 20.49 10.23
N ARG A 333 17.28 20.29 10.59
CA ARG A 333 18.36 20.18 9.59
C ARG A 333 18.30 18.84 8.84
N LEU A 334 17.85 17.77 9.49
CA LEU A 334 17.61 16.48 8.83
C LEU A 334 16.48 16.58 7.82
N SER A 335 15.33 17.15 8.21
CA SER A 335 14.21 17.34 7.27
C SER A 335 14.59 18.28 6.12
N LEU A 336 15.44 19.29 6.37
CA LEU A 336 15.99 20.13 5.30
C LEU A 336 16.87 19.35 4.32
N GLY A 337 17.70 18.42 4.84
CA GLY A 337 18.51 17.54 4.00
C GLY A 337 17.65 16.56 3.18
N LEU A 338 16.55 16.05 3.75
CA LEU A 338 15.59 15.23 3.02
C LEU A 338 14.91 16.01 1.90
N ALA A 339 14.39 17.21 2.20
CA ALA A 339 13.78 18.09 1.21
C ALA A 339 14.76 18.45 0.08
N ARG A 340 16.03 18.69 0.41
CA ARG A 340 17.10 18.90 -0.58
C ARG A 340 17.25 17.71 -1.52
N HIS A 341 17.38 16.51 -0.97
CA HIS A 341 17.54 15.31 -1.77
C HIS A 341 16.34 15.07 -2.68
N THR A 342 15.12 15.24 -2.18
CA THR A 342 13.89 15.15 -3.00
C THR A 342 13.92 16.11 -4.19
N LEU A 343 14.31 17.37 -3.97
CA LEU A 343 14.39 18.37 -5.04
C LEU A 343 15.56 18.12 -6.01
N GLU A 344 16.69 17.59 -5.53
CA GLU A 344 17.85 17.22 -6.36
C GLU A 344 17.54 16.02 -7.26
N GLU A 345 16.75 15.05 -6.78
CA GLU A 345 16.32 13.89 -7.56
C GLU A 345 15.17 14.21 -8.55
N GLY A 346 14.62 15.43 -8.49
CA GLY A 346 13.66 15.95 -9.46
C GLY A 346 12.21 15.94 -8.99
N GLY A 347 11.94 15.56 -7.75
CA GLY A 347 10.62 15.60 -7.11
C GLY A 347 10.20 17.00 -6.66
N LEU A 348 9.03 17.06 -6.01
CA LEU A 348 8.50 18.24 -5.34
C LEU A 348 8.51 17.99 -3.83
N ALA A 349 8.97 18.95 -3.04
CA ALA A 349 9.12 18.85 -1.59
C ALA A 349 8.15 19.79 -0.83
N GLY A 350 6.93 19.93 -1.36
CA GLY A 350 5.98 20.96 -0.90
C GLY A 350 5.54 20.78 0.56
N ASP A 351 5.26 19.54 0.97
CA ASP A 351 4.86 19.25 2.36
C ASP A 351 6.05 19.40 3.32
N GLU A 352 7.24 18.95 2.91
CA GLU A 352 8.46 19.06 3.72
C GLU A 352 8.86 20.52 3.94
N LEU A 353 8.75 21.37 2.92
CA LEU A 353 9.02 22.80 3.01
C LEU A 353 8.01 23.51 3.92
N ARG A 354 6.73 23.18 3.80
CA ARG A 354 5.68 23.70 4.70
C ARG A 354 5.95 23.31 6.15
N ASP A 355 6.28 22.06 6.41
CA ASP A 355 6.61 21.57 7.75
C ASP A 355 7.88 22.22 8.31
N LEU A 356 8.88 22.45 7.47
CA LEU A 356 10.11 23.17 7.82
C LEU A 356 9.83 24.63 8.17
N GLU A 357 8.98 25.31 7.40
CA GLU A 357 8.55 26.69 7.67
C GLU A 357 7.82 26.80 9.02
N LEU A 358 6.90 25.88 9.30
CA LEU A 358 6.18 25.80 10.57
C LEU A 358 7.14 25.52 11.73
N THR A 359 8.03 24.54 11.56
CA THR A 359 9.06 24.19 12.56
C THR A 359 9.97 25.37 12.86
N LEU A 360 10.46 26.07 11.82
CA LEU A 360 11.30 27.25 11.96
C LEU A 360 10.57 28.39 12.67
N SER A 361 9.30 28.62 12.33
CA SER A 361 8.46 29.65 12.96
C SER A 361 8.25 29.35 14.45
N ALA A 362 7.96 28.09 14.80
CA ALA A 362 7.84 27.65 16.19
C ALA A 362 9.16 27.79 16.96
N LEU A 363 10.30 27.39 16.37
CA LEU A 363 11.63 27.52 16.99
C LEU A 363 12.04 28.99 17.23
N ARG A 364 11.62 29.91 16.35
CA ARG A 364 11.84 31.36 16.53
C ARG A 364 11.02 31.95 17.67
N LEU A 365 9.80 31.44 17.88
CA LEU A 365 8.92 31.87 18.97
C LEU A 365 9.36 31.26 20.32
N SER A 366 9.71 29.98 20.34
CA SER A 366 10.18 29.27 21.53
C SER A 366 11.20 28.18 21.17
N PRO A 367 12.50 28.34 21.49
CA PRO A 367 13.52 27.34 21.18
C PRO A 367 13.38 26.03 21.97
N ASP A 368 12.62 26.05 23.08
CA ASP A 368 12.31 24.90 23.94
C ASP A 368 10.84 24.44 23.80
N GLY A 369 10.10 24.96 22.81
CA GLY A 369 8.67 24.69 22.58
C GLY A 369 8.35 23.30 22.02
N GLY A 370 8.89 22.25 22.64
CA GLY A 370 8.76 20.86 22.18
C GLY A 370 7.31 20.39 22.03
N ASP A 371 6.40 20.87 22.89
CA ASP A 371 4.98 20.50 22.82
C ASP A 371 4.29 21.10 21.59
N THR A 372 4.55 22.37 21.26
CA THR A 372 4.01 23.02 20.05
C THR A 372 4.57 22.38 18.79
N LEU A 373 5.86 22.04 18.78
CA LEU A 373 6.49 21.32 17.66
C LEU A 373 5.92 19.91 17.50
N ARG A 374 5.66 19.20 18.60
CA ARG A 374 4.99 17.90 18.58
C ARG A 374 3.59 18.02 17.98
N GLN A 375 2.78 18.98 18.44
CA GLN A 375 1.43 19.21 17.90
C GLN A 375 1.44 19.59 16.41
N HIS A 376 2.42 20.38 15.96
CA HIS A 376 2.57 20.66 14.52
C HIS A 376 2.86 19.39 13.71
N ARG A 377 3.71 18.48 14.22
CA ARG A 377 3.98 17.20 13.55
C ARG A 377 2.74 16.32 13.52
N GLU A 378 2.04 16.20 14.63
CA GLU A 378 0.80 15.43 14.72
C GLU A 378 -0.26 15.96 13.75
N LEU A 379 -0.40 17.28 13.59
CA LEU A 379 -1.31 17.86 12.59
C LEU A 379 -0.89 17.57 11.16
N SER A 380 0.41 17.60 10.85
CA SER A 380 0.91 17.26 9.51
C SER A 380 0.82 15.77 9.21
N GLU A 381 1.02 14.90 10.20
CA GLU A 381 0.77 13.46 10.10
C GLU A 381 -0.71 13.17 9.87
N LEU A 382 -1.59 13.78 10.66
CA LEU A 382 -3.04 13.67 10.52
C LEU A 382 -3.52 14.15 9.14
N GLU A 383 -2.98 15.26 8.62
CA GLU A 383 -3.31 15.72 7.27
C GLU A 383 -2.89 14.70 6.20
N ARG A 384 -1.70 14.10 6.33
CA ARG A 384 -1.22 13.05 5.41
C ARG A 384 -2.13 11.83 5.46
N SER A 385 -2.44 11.32 6.67
CA SER A 385 -3.34 10.18 6.85
C SER A 385 -4.74 10.47 6.31
N ALA A 386 -5.24 11.70 6.44
CA ALA A 386 -6.55 12.08 5.91
C ALA A 386 -6.62 12.11 4.38
N ARG A 387 -5.49 12.23 3.66
CA ARG A 387 -5.46 12.15 2.19
C ARG A 387 -5.66 10.71 1.68
N ASP A 388 -5.28 9.73 2.49
CA ASP A 388 -5.45 8.31 2.16
C ASP A 388 -6.87 7.78 2.45
N VAL A 389 -7.68 8.55 3.17
CA VAL A 389 -9.05 8.17 3.56
C VAL A 389 -10.06 9.00 2.79
N ALA A 390 -10.95 8.32 2.05
CA ALA A 390 -11.98 8.98 1.24
C ALA A 390 -12.85 9.93 2.09
N GLY A 391 -12.97 11.19 1.64
CA GLY A 391 -13.76 12.24 2.29
C GLY A 391 -13.20 12.80 3.61
N ALA A 392 -12.10 12.25 4.14
CA ALA A 392 -11.52 12.73 5.41
C ALA A 392 -10.78 14.06 5.23
N SER A 393 -10.01 14.23 4.14
CA SER A 393 -9.28 15.46 3.87
C SER A 393 -10.19 16.69 3.79
N GLU A 394 -11.33 16.57 3.09
CA GLU A 394 -12.31 17.66 2.92
C GLU A 394 -12.94 18.10 4.25
N GLU A 395 -13.26 17.13 5.12
CA GLU A 395 -13.87 17.42 6.43
C GLU A 395 -12.86 18.01 7.43
N LEU A 396 -11.61 17.54 7.37
CA LEU A 396 -10.56 17.94 8.32
C LEU A 396 -9.82 19.21 7.89
N ALA A 397 -9.81 19.59 6.60
CA ALA A 397 -9.00 20.70 6.08
C ALA A 397 -9.21 22.02 6.84
N SER A 398 -10.47 22.40 7.07
CA SER A 398 -10.81 23.64 7.80
C SER A 398 -10.37 23.58 9.27
N GLN A 399 -10.60 22.45 9.94
CA GLN A 399 -10.27 22.24 11.35
C GLN A 399 -8.75 22.20 11.58
N ILE A 400 -7.99 21.58 10.68
CA ILE A 400 -6.52 21.57 10.70
C ILE A 400 -5.98 22.98 10.48
N ALA A 401 -6.57 23.77 9.57
CA ALA A 401 -6.15 25.16 9.35
C ALA A 401 -6.38 26.02 10.60
N GLU A 402 -7.57 25.93 11.22
CA GLU A 402 -7.90 26.61 12.47
C GLU A 402 -6.96 26.21 13.62
N ALA A 403 -6.68 24.91 13.74
CA ALA A 403 -5.72 24.37 14.70
C ALA A 403 -4.31 24.95 14.51
N ARG A 404 -3.82 25.01 13.27
CA ARG A 404 -2.50 25.60 12.97
C ARG A 404 -2.43 27.08 13.32
N GLU A 405 -3.49 27.83 13.05
CA GLU A 405 -3.56 29.25 13.45
C GLU A 405 -3.55 29.41 14.98
N ALA A 406 -4.28 28.56 15.71
CA ALA A 406 -4.30 28.55 17.17
C ALA A 406 -2.90 28.25 17.75
N LEU A 407 -2.20 27.25 17.22
CA LEU A 407 -0.81 26.96 17.59
C LEU A 407 0.12 28.14 17.32
N GLY A 408 -0.06 28.84 16.18
CA GLY A 408 0.69 30.04 15.85
C GLY A 408 0.48 31.21 16.83
N ARG A 409 -0.68 31.26 17.49
CA ARG A 409 -0.99 32.21 18.59
C ARG A 409 -0.49 31.73 19.96
N GLY A 410 0.05 30.51 20.06
CA GLY A 410 0.45 29.88 21.31
C GLY A 410 -0.71 29.31 22.12
N GLU A 411 -1.87 29.08 21.51
CA GLU A 411 -3.01 28.40 22.12
C GLU A 411 -2.81 26.88 22.06
N THR A 412 -3.33 26.15 23.05
CA THR A 412 -3.31 24.69 23.05
C THR A 412 -4.44 24.15 22.19
N VAL A 413 -4.11 23.27 21.25
CA VAL A 413 -5.10 22.58 20.39
C VAL A 413 -5.35 21.18 20.92
N ASN A 414 -6.61 20.74 20.87
CA ASN A 414 -6.97 19.35 21.10
C ASN A 414 -6.83 18.55 19.79
N VAL A 415 -5.70 17.89 19.61
CA VAL A 415 -5.42 17.09 18.41
C VAL A 415 -6.21 15.77 18.44
N ASP A 416 -6.48 15.21 19.63
CA ASP A 416 -7.22 13.95 19.79
C ASP A 416 -8.62 14.03 19.15
N ALA A 417 -9.31 15.17 19.28
CA ALA A 417 -10.61 15.37 18.64
C ALA A 417 -10.57 15.32 17.10
N LEU A 418 -9.43 15.67 16.49
CA LEU A 418 -9.24 15.55 15.05
C LEU A 418 -8.96 14.09 14.65
N TYR A 419 -8.23 13.35 15.48
CA TYR A 419 -8.03 11.91 15.28
C TYR A 419 -9.35 11.14 15.39
N ASP A 420 -10.25 11.49 16.34
CA ASP A 420 -11.59 10.89 16.43
C ASP A 420 -12.39 11.04 15.11
N VAL A 421 -12.26 12.19 14.44
CA VAL A 421 -12.89 12.44 13.13
C VAL A 421 -12.29 11.54 12.06
N LEU A 422 -10.95 11.41 12.03
CA LEU A 422 -10.24 10.54 11.10
C LEU A 422 -10.62 9.07 11.32
N GLU A 423 -10.61 8.59 12.56
CA GLU A 423 -10.97 7.21 12.92
C GLU A 423 -12.40 6.87 12.52
N ARG A 424 -13.35 7.78 12.78
CA ARG A 424 -14.73 7.62 12.30
C ARG A 424 -14.78 7.49 10.78
N ARG A 425 -14.02 8.30 10.04
CA ARG A 425 -13.97 8.23 8.58
C ARG A 425 -13.30 6.97 8.07
N MET A 426 -12.26 6.48 8.75
CA MET A 426 -11.65 5.19 8.47
C MET A 426 -12.64 4.04 8.67
N GLY A 427 -13.42 4.07 9.76
CA GLY A 427 -14.48 3.10 10.00
C GLY A 427 -15.57 3.12 8.92
N GLN A 428 -16.00 4.32 8.50
CA GLN A 428 -16.93 4.47 7.37
C GLN A 428 -16.35 3.93 6.07
N ALA A 429 -15.12 4.29 5.73
CA ALA A 429 -14.45 3.82 4.51
C ALA A 429 -14.26 2.28 4.53
N ALA A 430 -13.99 1.67 5.68
CA ALA A 430 -13.91 0.23 5.83
C ALA A 430 -15.27 -0.45 5.64
N GLN A 431 -16.36 0.13 6.18
CA GLN A 431 -17.71 -0.38 5.96
C GLN A 431 -18.11 -0.28 4.48
N GLU A 432 -17.88 0.88 3.85
CA GLU A 432 -18.14 1.05 2.43
C GLU A 432 -17.31 0.07 1.58
N ARG A 433 -16.09 -0.29 2.02
CA ARG A 433 -15.27 -1.30 1.37
C ARG A 433 -15.90 -2.70 1.47
N GLU A 434 -16.35 -3.10 2.65
CA GLU A 434 -17.02 -4.39 2.86
C GLU A 434 -18.30 -4.51 2.01
N GLU A 435 -19.06 -3.41 1.89
CA GLU A 435 -20.24 -3.34 1.03
C GLU A 435 -19.88 -3.53 -0.46
N LEU A 436 -18.81 -2.87 -0.92
CA LEU A 436 -18.31 -3.04 -2.29
C LEU A 436 -17.80 -4.47 -2.54
N ASP A 437 -17.09 -5.07 -1.60
CA ASP A 437 -16.61 -6.45 -1.70
C ASP A 437 -17.79 -7.43 -1.74
N THR A 438 -18.84 -7.20 -0.96
CA THR A 438 -20.08 -8.01 -0.98
C THR A 438 -20.78 -7.92 -2.34
N ARG A 439 -20.88 -6.71 -2.92
CA ARG A 439 -21.44 -6.51 -4.25
C ARG A 439 -20.59 -7.18 -5.34
N ALA A 440 -19.27 -7.07 -5.25
CA ALA A 440 -18.37 -7.72 -6.19
C ALA A 440 -18.49 -9.25 -6.11
N ASP A 441 -18.63 -9.81 -4.91
CA ASP A 441 -18.86 -11.24 -4.71
C ASP A 441 -20.16 -11.72 -5.35
N HIS A 442 -21.22 -10.94 -5.20
CA HIS A 442 -22.48 -11.19 -5.87
C HIS A 442 -22.31 -11.21 -7.40
N VAL A 443 -21.66 -10.18 -7.97
CA VAL A 443 -21.40 -10.11 -9.42
C VAL A 443 -20.57 -11.31 -9.92
N VAL A 444 -19.53 -11.70 -9.18
CA VAL A 444 -18.68 -12.84 -9.53
C VAL A 444 -19.46 -14.16 -9.47
N GLN A 445 -20.27 -14.36 -8.43
CA GLN A 445 -21.09 -15.56 -8.25
C GLN A 445 -22.15 -15.69 -9.33
N GLU A 446 -22.86 -14.61 -9.63
CA GLU A 446 -23.86 -14.57 -10.70
C GLU A 446 -23.22 -14.81 -12.06
N TYR A 447 -22.07 -14.18 -12.35
CA TYR A 447 -21.28 -14.46 -13.56
C TYR A 447 -20.91 -15.95 -13.67
N ASP A 448 -20.44 -16.58 -12.60
CA ASP A 448 -20.08 -18.01 -12.60
C ASP A 448 -21.28 -18.92 -12.96
N SER A 449 -22.51 -18.48 -12.70
CA SER A 449 -23.73 -19.17 -13.10
C SER A 449 -24.02 -19.04 -14.60
N VAL A 450 -23.74 -17.87 -15.19
CA VAL A 450 -24.01 -17.56 -16.60
C VAL A 450 -22.81 -17.75 -17.53
N ARG A 451 -21.62 -18.10 -17.01
CA ARG A 451 -20.36 -18.20 -17.78
C ARG A 451 -20.38 -19.19 -18.95
N ASN A 452 -21.29 -20.18 -18.92
CA ASN A 452 -21.43 -21.17 -19.99
C ASN A 452 -22.19 -20.61 -21.20
N LEU A 453 -22.79 -19.42 -21.08
CA LEU A 453 -23.46 -18.74 -22.16
C LEU A 453 -22.43 -18.09 -23.11
N ALA A 454 -22.68 -18.22 -24.41
CA ALA A 454 -21.85 -17.59 -25.43
C ALA A 454 -22.41 -16.20 -25.76
N GLY A 455 -21.58 -15.16 -25.63
CA GLY A 455 -21.96 -13.78 -25.96
C GLY A 455 -20.82 -12.80 -25.67
N GLU A 456 -20.81 -11.67 -26.36
CA GLU A 456 -19.85 -10.58 -26.13
C GLU A 456 -20.04 -9.96 -24.74
N THR A 457 -21.29 -9.84 -24.29
CA THR A 457 -21.69 -9.40 -22.95
C THR A 457 -21.07 -10.27 -21.85
N ILE A 458 -21.19 -11.59 -21.98
CA ILE A 458 -20.60 -12.56 -21.04
C ILE A 458 -19.07 -12.52 -21.04
N GLN A 459 -18.44 -12.39 -22.21
CA GLN A 459 -16.97 -12.26 -22.30
C GLN A 459 -16.44 -10.95 -21.71
N ARG A 460 -17.19 -9.85 -21.80
CA ARG A 460 -16.84 -8.59 -21.14
C ARG A 460 -17.05 -8.69 -19.63
N LEU A 461 -18.18 -9.25 -19.19
CA LEU A 461 -18.49 -9.49 -17.79
C LEU A 461 -17.43 -10.37 -17.12
N GLY A 462 -16.98 -11.45 -17.78
CA GLY A 462 -15.93 -12.31 -17.24
C GLY A 462 -14.61 -11.61 -16.99
N ARG A 463 -14.20 -10.70 -17.89
CA ARG A 463 -12.98 -9.90 -17.69
C ARG A 463 -13.11 -8.93 -16.52
N LEU A 464 -14.25 -8.26 -16.38
CA LEU A 464 -14.50 -7.39 -15.23
C LEU A 464 -14.57 -8.19 -13.93
N ALA A 465 -15.20 -9.38 -13.93
CA ALA A 465 -15.25 -10.27 -12.78
C ALA A 465 -13.84 -10.73 -12.33
N ASP A 466 -12.94 -11.02 -13.27
CA ASP A 466 -11.53 -11.33 -12.97
C ASP A 466 -10.79 -10.13 -12.37
N THR A 467 -11.02 -8.92 -12.89
CA THR A 467 -10.49 -7.68 -12.32
C THR A 467 -11.03 -7.44 -10.91
N LEU A 468 -12.34 -7.59 -10.68
CA LEU A 468 -12.94 -7.46 -9.35
C LEU A 468 -12.35 -8.46 -8.36
N ARG A 469 -12.10 -9.71 -8.78
CA ARG A 469 -11.45 -10.73 -7.96
C ARG A 469 -10.01 -10.34 -7.60
N ALA A 470 -9.26 -9.80 -8.57
CA ALA A 470 -7.90 -9.32 -8.35
C ALA A 470 -7.88 -8.11 -7.39
N GLN A 471 -8.80 -7.16 -7.56
CA GLN A 471 -8.94 -5.99 -6.68
C GLN A 471 -9.38 -6.37 -5.27
N ARG A 472 -10.24 -7.39 -5.11
CA ARG A 472 -10.62 -7.95 -3.80
C ARG A 472 -9.42 -8.52 -3.03
N GLY A 473 -8.48 -9.14 -3.75
CA GLY A 473 -7.26 -9.66 -3.16
C GLY A 473 -6.28 -8.59 -2.68
N LEU A 474 -6.51 -7.31 -3.04
CA LEU A 474 -5.74 -6.19 -2.52
C LEU A 474 -6.29 -5.77 -1.16
N GLY A 475 -5.39 -5.46 -0.23
CA GLY A 475 -5.74 -4.98 1.11
C GLY A 475 -6.26 -3.54 1.09
N GLN A 476 -5.48 -2.62 1.64
CA GLN A 476 -5.83 -1.19 1.57
C GLN A 476 -5.65 -0.67 0.14
N LEU A 477 -6.72 -0.10 -0.43
CA LEU A 477 -6.69 0.58 -1.72
C LEU A 477 -6.47 2.08 -1.54
N SER A 478 -5.71 2.69 -2.44
CA SER A 478 -5.66 4.14 -2.59
C SER A 478 -7.04 4.72 -2.98
N ALA A 479 -7.26 6.01 -2.72
CA ALA A 479 -8.50 6.70 -3.10
C ALA A 479 -8.81 6.54 -4.61
N GLN A 480 -7.80 6.64 -5.46
CA GLN A 480 -7.94 6.45 -6.91
C GLN A 480 -8.24 5.00 -7.28
N ALA A 481 -7.57 4.01 -6.66
CA ALA A 481 -7.86 2.61 -6.90
C ALA A 481 -9.28 2.22 -6.45
N ARG A 482 -9.78 2.85 -5.38
CA ARG A 482 -11.15 2.69 -4.91
C ARG A 482 -12.17 3.25 -5.90
N GLU A 483 -11.95 4.45 -6.44
CA GLU A 483 -12.83 5.02 -7.46
C GLU A 483 -12.93 4.10 -8.69
N ARG A 484 -11.78 3.62 -9.18
CA ARG A 484 -11.74 2.63 -10.26
C ARG A 484 -12.48 1.35 -9.90
N TYR A 485 -12.33 0.86 -8.68
CA TYR A 485 -13.05 -0.34 -8.21
C TYR A 485 -14.57 -0.14 -8.27
N VAL A 486 -15.07 1.01 -7.82
CA VAL A 486 -16.49 1.37 -7.91
C VAL A 486 -16.95 1.41 -9.37
N THR A 487 -16.21 2.08 -10.25
CA THR A 487 -16.54 2.15 -11.68
C THR A 487 -16.58 0.77 -12.34
N THR A 488 -15.57 -0.07 -12.10
CA THR A 488 -15.53 -1.45 -12.61
C THR A 488 -16.72 -2.27 -12.11
N LEU A 489 -17.11 -2.08 -10.85
CA LEU A 489 -18.24 -2.77 -10.25
C LEU A 489 -19.57 -2.34 -10.89
N GLU A 490 -19.79 -1.02 -11.05
CA GLU A 490 -20.99 -0.48 -11.69
C GLU A 490 -21.12 -0.94 -13.16
N GLU A 491 -20.01 -0.97 -13.90
CA GLU A 491 -19.99 -1.52 -15.26
C GLU A 491 -20.34 -3.01 -15.29
N ALA A 492 -19.82 -3.80 -14.33
CA ALA A 492 -20.08 -5.22 -14.26
C ALA A 492 -21.53 -5.53 -13.87
N GLU A 493 -22.10 -4.76 -12.94
CA GLU A 493 -23.52 -4.87 -12.56
C GLU A 493 -24.44 -4.55 -13.76
N ALA A 494 -24.14 -3.49 -14.53
CA ALA A 494 -24.90 -3.15 -15.73
C ALA A 494 -24.84 -4.26 -16.80
N LEU A 495 -23.67 -4.86 -17.02
CA LEU A 495 -23.51 -5.98 -17.97
C LEU A 495 -24.17 -7.27 -17.48
N LEU A 496 -24.25 -7.48 -16.18
CA LEU A 496 -24.95 -8.61 -15.58
C LEU A 496 -26.46 -8.47 -15.78
N ASP A 497 -27.02 -7.27 -15.59
CA ASP A 497 -28.42 -6.98 -15.91
C ASP A 497 -28.73 -7.20 -17.40
N GLU A 498 -27.84 -6.76 -18.28
CA GLU A 498 -27.94 -7.01 -19.73
C GLU A 498 -27.87 -8.51 -20.05
N ALA A 499 -26.93 -9.24 -19.45
CA ALA A 499 -26.80 -10.68 -19.62
C ALA A 499 -28.04 -11.45 -19.14
N HIS A 500 -28.64 -11.04 -18.02
CA HIS A 500 -29.89 -11.62 -17.52
C HIS A 500 -31.07 -11.32 -18.46
N ALA A 501 -31.16 -10.09 -18.99
CA ALA A 501 -32.18 -9.73 -19.96
C ALA A 501 -32.03 -10.52 -21.27
N GLU A 502 -30.81 -10.66 -21.79
CA GLU A 502 -30.51 -11.46 -22.98
C GLU A 502 -30.84 -12.94 -22.75
N HIS A 503 -30.49 -13.49 -21.58
CA HIS A 503 -30.78 -14.88 -21.25
C HIS A 503 -32.29 -15.13 -21.14
N ALA A 504 -33.03 -14.23 -20.47
CA ALA A 504 -34.48 -14.30 -20.38
C ALA A 504 -35.15 -14.20 -21.75
N ALA A 505 -34.69 -13.28 -22.60
CA ALA A 505 -35.18 -13.15 -23.98
C ALA A 505 -34.88 -14.42 -24.81
N ALA A 506 -33.69 -15.00 -24.68
CA ALA A 506 -33.33 -16.24 -25.36
C ALA A 506 -34.19 -17.44 -24.88
N GLN A 507 -34.50 -17.51 -23.58
CA GLN A 507 -35.42 -18.51 -23.03
C GLN A 507 -36.86 -18.30 -23.53
N GLU A 508 -37.35 -17.06 -23.59
CA GLU A 508 -38.68 -16.74 -24.12
C GLU A 508 -38.78 -17.10 -25.60
N VAL A 509 -37.75 -16.79 -26.39
CA VAL A 509 -37.67 -17.19 -27.80
C VAL A 509 -37.66 -18.71 -27.92
N THR A 510 -36.88 -19.42 -27.11
CA THR A 510 -36.85 -20.89 -27.09
C THR A 510 -38.20 -21.49 -26.69
N ALA A 511 -38.89 -20.89 -25.71
CA ALA A 511 -40.24 -21.29 -25.30
C ALA A 511 -41.30 -20.98 -26.37
N SER A 512 -41.13 -19.89 -27.13
CA SER A 512 -41.99 -19.51 -28.25
C SER A 512 -41.82 -20.43 -29.47
N PHE A 513 -40.61 -21.00 -29.64
CA PHE A 513 -40.30 -22.10 -30.56
C PHE A 513 -40.61 -23.48 -29.96
N GLY A 514 -41.57 -23.57 -29.03
CA GLY A 514 -41.99 -24.82 -28.39
C GLY A 514 -42.24 -25.96 -29.39
N GLU A 515 -42.19 -27.20 -28.86
CA GLU A 515 -42.21 -28.53 -29.49
C GLU A 515 -42.90 -28.68 -30.88
N ASP A 516 -43.94 -27.90 -31.15
CA ASP A 516 -44.66 -27.82 -32.42
C ASP A 516 -43.84 -27.20 -33.58
N ALA A 517 -43.05 -26.15 -33.35
CA ALA A 517 -42.25 -25.50 -34.41
C ALA A 517 -40.99 -26.32 -34.77
N LEU A 518 -40.41 -27.00 -33.79
CA LEU A 518 -39.30 -27.94 -33.98
C LEU A 518 -39.78 -29.26 -34.60
N SER A 519 -41.00 -29.73 -34.28
CA SER A 519 -41.63 -30.88 -34.97
C SER A 519 -42.01 -30.56 -36.41
N ASP A 520 -42.42 -29.32 -36.73
CA ASP A 520 -42.68 -28.92 -38.11
C ASP A 520 -41.38 -28.80 -38.93
N LEU A 521 -40.30 -28.30 -38.32
CA LEU A 521 -38.97 -28.22 -38.96
C LEU A 521 -38.31 -29.60 -39.14
N LEU A 522 -38.54 -30.54 -38.22
CA LEU A 522 -38.08 -31.93 -38.34
C LEU A 522 -39.00 -32.80 -39.21
N GLY A 523 -40.31 -32.51 -39.25
CA GLY A 523 -41.29 -33.15 -40.13
C GLY A 523 -41.11 -32.82 -41.61
N ILE A 524 -40.45 -31.70 -41.94
CA ILE A 524 -40.04 -31.36 -43.30
C ILE A 524 -38.93 -32.29 -43.82
N PHE A 525 -38.14 -32.92 -42.94
CA PHE A 525 -37.14 -33.91 -43.35
C PHE A 525 -37.69 -35.34 -43.47
N ASP A 526 -38.85 -35.63 -42.88
CA ASP A 526 -39.52 -36.95 -42.98
C ASP A 526 -40.55 -37.03 -44.14
N MET A 527 -40.83 -35.90 -44.81
CA MET A 527 -41.73 -35.81 -45.98
C MET A 527 -41.01 -35.97 -47.34
N ALA A 528 -39.91 -36.72 -47.37
CA ALA A 528 -39.17 -37.03 -48.61
C ALA A 528 -39.11 -38.52 -48.98
N GLU A 529 -39.72 -39.44 -48.20
CA GLU A 529 -39.64 -40.89 -48.48
C GLU A 529 -40.93 -41.63 -48.85
N ASP A 530 -42.08 -40.95 -49.01
CA ASP A 530 -43.29 -41.62 -49.50
C ASP A 530 -43.87 -40.94 -50.75
N GLY A 531 -43.43 -41.41 -51.93
CA GLY A 531 -44.22 -41.26 -53.15
C GLY A 531 -43.48 -41.18 -54.50
N SER A 532 -42.73 -42.20 -54.91
CA SER A 532 -42.79 -42.63 -56.33
C SER A 532 -42.36 -44.08 -56.53
N ASP A 533 -43.34 -44.89 -56.97
CA ASP A 533 -43.23 -46.26 -57.45
C ASP A 533 -42.16 -46.51 -58.53
N GLY A 534 -41.50 -47.68 -58.42
CA GLY A 534 -40.99 -48.50 -59.53
C GLY A 534 -39.65 -48.05 -60.14
N THR A 535 -38.59 -48.86 -60.26
CA THR A 535 -38.51 -50.31 -60.47
C THR A 535 -37.04 -50.76 -60.31
N GLY A 536 -36.82 -51.72 -59.40
CA GLY A 536 -35.81 -52.80 -59.36
C GLY A 536 -34.36 -52.63 -59.87
N LEU A 537 -33.40 -52.95 -59.01
CA LEU A 537 -32.69 -54.23 -59.13
C LEU A 537 -31.99 -54.64 -57.81
N LEU A 538 -32.34 -55.83 -57.32
CA LEU A 538 -31.69 -56.61 -56.26
C LEU A 538 -30.20 -56.87 -56.54
N GLU A 539 -29.36 -56.94 -55.49
CA GLU A 539 -28.92 -58.25 -54.98
C GLU A 539 -28.31 -58.16 -53.57
N VAL A 540 -28.88 -58.97 -52.68
CA VAL A 540 -28.42 -59.31 -51.32
C VAL A 540 -27.47 -60.50 -51.44
N ILE A 541 -26.32 -60.46 -50.77
CA ILE A 541 -25.67 -61.67 -50.25
C ILE A 541 -25.11 -61.37 -48.84
N GLU A 542 -25.75 -61.99 -47.85
CA GLU A 542 -25.20 -62.28 -46.52
C GLU A 542 -24.04 -63.28 -46.63
N SER A 543 -23.05 -63.17 -45.75
CA SER A 543 -22.27 -64.35 -45.36
C SER A 543 -21.73 -64.19 -43.94
N ASP A 544 -22.26 -65.05 -43.08
CA ASP A 544 -21.80 -65.41 -41.74
C ASP A 544 -20.41 -66.09 -41.74
N GLN A 545 -19.82 -66.03 -40.54
CA GLN A 545 -18.81 -66.90 -39.88
C GLN A 545 -18.28 -68.15 -40.64
N GLU A 546 -16.96 -68.42 -40.59
CA GLU A 546 -16.27 -69.23 -39.56
C GLU A 546 -14.82 -69.66 -39.97
N GLU A 547 -13.99 -69.90 -38.94
CA GLU A 547 -12.78 -70.77 -38.88
C GLU A 547 -11.47 -70.49 -39.66
N GLY A 548 -10.41 -70.14 -38.91
CA GLY A 548 -9.35 -71.11 -38.57
C GLY A 548 -7.99 -71.06 -39.29
N ARG A 549 -6.92 -70.85 -38.48
CA ARG A 549 -5.51 -71.28 -38.62
C ARG A 549 -4.59 -70.46 -39.55
N ASP A 550 -3.31 -70.19 -39.27
CA ASP A 550 -2.41 -70.32 -38.12
C ASP A 550 -1.06 -69.65 -38.55
N LEU A 551 -0.17 -69.35 -37.59
CA LEU A 551 1.28 -69.06 -37.74
C LEU A 551 1.77 -67.62 -38.07
N LEU A 552 2.12 -66.83 -37.04
CA LEU A 552 3.50 -66.75 -36.49
C LEU A 552 3.60 -65.74 -35.32
N ALA A 553 4.13 -66.25 -34.21
CA ALA A 553 4.50 -65.57 -32.95
C ALA A 553 5.58 -64.49 -33.18
N THR A 554 5.80 -63.49 -32.30
CA THR A 554 6.35 -63.68 -30.93
C THR A 554 6.07 -62.50 -29.97
N ASP A 555 5.90 -62.89 -28.69
CA ASP A 555 6.23 -62.23 -27.42
C ASP A 555 5.38 -61.09 -26.83
N SER A 556 4.56 -61.52 -25.86
CA SER A 556 4.12 -60.82 -24.63
C SER A 556 5.32 -60.57 -23.66
N PRO A 557 5.22 -59.81 -22.53
CA PRO A 557 4.00 -59.53 -21.76
C PRO A 557 3.85 -58.15 -21.09
N THR A 558 2.61 -57.87 -20.72
CA THR A 558 2.16 -56.89 -19.72
C THR A 558 2.86 -57.05 -18.36
N PRO A 559 3.11 -55.94 -17.64
CA PRO A 559 2.87 -55.93 -16.21
C PRO A 559 1.93 -54.81 -15.74
N ALA A 560 1.36 -55.09 -14.57
CA ALA A 560 0.43 -54.37 -13.69
C ALA A 560 0.71 -52.85 -13.47
N PRO A 561 -0.27 -52.08 -12.91
CA PRO A 561 -0.18 -50.63 -12.82
C PRO A 561 0.91 -50.23 -11.82
N ALA A 562 1.90 -49.49 -12.31
CA ALA A 562 2.91 -48.85 -11.48
C ALA A 562 2.36 -47.53 -10.94
N THR A 563 2.40 -47.44 -9.63
CA THR A 563 2.36 -46.26 -8.77
C THR A 563 2.84 -44.98 -9.46
N ALA A 564 1.96 -43.99 -9.60
CA ALA A 564 2.33 -42.65 -10.03
C ALA A 564 3.24 -42.00 -8.96
N PRO A 565 4.34 -41.36 -9.34
CA PRO A 565 5.08 -40.50 -8.44
C PRO A 565 4.25 -39.25 -8.14
N ALA A 566 4.25 -38.84 -6.89
CA ALA A 566 3.67 -37.58 -6.45
C ALA A 566 4.35 -36.42 -7.20
N GLU A 567 3.62 -35.81 -8.13
CA GLU A 567 3.92 -34.45 -8.57
C GLU A 567 3.51 -33.51 -7.43
N THR A 568 4.53 -32.98 -6.77
CA THR A 568 4.41 -31.83 -5.89
C THR A 568 3.88 -30.64 -6.68
N ASP A 569 2.61 -30.31 -6.47
CA ASP A 569 2.06 -28.98 -6.72
C ASP A 569 2.81 -27.98 -5.83
N PHE A 570 3.84 -27.35 -6.40
CA PHE A 570 4.45 -26.18 -5.81
C PHE A 570 3.58 -24.98 -6.15
N ASN A 571 2.78 -24.52 -5.18
CA ASN A 571 2.04 -23.27 -5.26
C ASN A 571 2.91 -22.12 -4.69
N PRO A 572 3.46 -21.21 -5.52
CA PRO A 572 4.36 -20.16 -5.07
C PRO A 572 3.68 -19.04 -4.25
N PHE A 573 2.37 -19.10 -4.02
CA PHE A 573 1.62 -18.10 -3.24
C PHE A 573 1.11 -18.58 -1.88
N ALA A 574 1.40 -19.82 -1.47
CA ALA A 574 0.96 -20.35 -0.17
C ALA A 574 1.66 -19.72 1.05
N PHE A 575 2.66 -18.85 0.84
CA PHE A 575 3.40 -18.20 1.94
C PHE A 575 2.80 -16.84 2.36
N LEU A 576 1.77 -16.33 1.66
CA LEU A 576 1.15 -15.03 1.94
C LEU A 576 -0.22 -15.11 2.63
N SER A 577 -0.70 -16.31 2.95
CA SER A 577 -1.97 -16.48 3.66
C SER A 577 -1.77 -17.47 4.80
N GLY A 578 -1.71 -16.98 6.03
CA GLY A 578 -1.77 -17.80 7.24
C GLY A 578 -3.15 -18.43 7.44
N ALA A 579 -3.57 -19.30 6.52
CA ALA A 579 -4.82 -20.03 6.60
C ALA A 579 -4.56 -21.40 7.23
N ALA A 580 -4.76 -21.49 8.55
CA ALA A 580 -4.89 -22.75 9.24
C ALA A 580 -6.19 -23.46 8.80
N ALA A 581 -6.11 -24.79 8.71
CA ALA A 581 -7.15 -25.68 8.22
C ALA A 581 -8.48 -25.58 8.98
N GLN A 582 -9.58 -25.56 8.22
CA GLN A 582 -10.95 -25.76 8.69
C GLN A 582 -11.14 -27.14 9.34
N PRO A 583 -11.77 -27.22 10.53
CA PRO A 583 -12.53 -28.38 10.95
C PRO A 583 -14.04 -28.17 10.76
N ALA A 584 -14.71 -29.29 10.53
CA ALA A 584 -16.10 -29.42 10.10
C ALA A 584 -17.17 -28.92 11.09
N ALA A 585 -18.33 -28.59 10.51
CA ALA A 585 -19.57 -28.18 11.17
C ALA A 585 -20.12 -29.17 12.23
N PRO A 586 -20.93 -28.65 13.16
CA PRO A 586 -22.25 -29.26 13.38
C PRO A 586 -23.40 -28.23 13.38
N GLY A 587 -24.59 -28.71 13.01
CA GLY A 587 -25.83 -27.95 12.79
C GLY A 587 -26.56 -27.43 14.05
N PRO A 588 -27.82 -26.97 13.88
CA PRO A 588 -28.38 -25.84 14.61
C PRO A 588 -29.09 -26.22 15.91
N THR A 589 -29.19 -25.30 16.87
CA THR A 589 -30.11 -25.42 18.01
C THR A 589 -30.70 -24.05 18.38
N GLU A 590 -31.98 -23.92 18.01
CA GLU A 590 -33.12 -23.28 18.70
C GLU A 590 -32.92 -22.01 19.54
N ALA A 591 -33.68 -20.97 19.15
CA ALA A 591 -34.13 -19.85 19.97
C ALA A 591 -34.99 -20.30 21.17
N PRO A 592 -35.23 -19.41 22.16
CA PRO A 592 -36.56 -18.81 22.16
C PRO A 592 -36.64 -17.32 22.56
N VAL A 593 -37.72 -16.75 22.03
CA VAL A 593 -38.45 -15.50 22.31
C VAL A 593 -38.94 -15.44 23.77
N VAL A 594 -38.86 -14.28 24.46
CA VAL A 594 -39.99 -13.67 25.22
C VAL A 594 -39.81 -12.14 25.46
N ALA A 595 -40.75 -11.39 24.87
CA ALA A 595 -41.46 -10.14 25.22
C ALA A 595 -40.97 -9.07 26.24
N GLU A 596 -41.04 -7.82 25.74
CA GLU A 596 -41.63 -6.58 26.28
C GLU A 596 -41.99 -6.45 27.78
N THR A 597 -41.64 -5.30 28.38
CA THR A 597 -42.58 -4.43 29.11
C THR A 597 -42.06 -2.98 29.23
N VAL A 598 -42.98 -2.03 29.11
CA VAL A 598 -42.88 -0.56 29.04
C VAL A 598 -42.62 0.13 30.41
N ALA A 599 -42.06 1.35 30.31
CA ALA A 599 -41.66 2.39 31.29
C ALA A 599 -42.67 2.77 32.42
N PRO A 600 -42.32 3.62 33.44
CA PRO A 600 -42.18 5.09 33.23
C PRO A 600 -41.17 5.86 34.13
N LEU A 601 -41.04 7.16 33.82
CA LEU A 601 -40.20 8.21 34.42
C LEU A 601 -40.24 8.35 35.96
N GLY A 602 -39.10 8.78 36.54
CA GLY A 602 -39.01 9.40 37.86
C GLY A 602 -37.73 10.23 38.04
N THR A 603 -37.89 11.54 38.20
CA THR A 603 -36.85 12.55 38.47
C THR A 603 -36.33 12.45 39.91
N SER A 604 -35.01 12.51 40.13
CA SER A 604 -34.38 13.08 41.34
C SER A 604 -32.87 13.27 41.14
N ALA A 605 -32.38 14.43 41.59
CA ALA A 605 -30.99 14.86 41.55
C ALA A 605 -30.15 14.26 42.69
N GLU A 606 -28.88 13.97 42.37
CA GLU A 606 -27.62 13.86 43.16
C GLU A 606 -27.61 13.24 44.57
N PRO A 607 -26.59 12.43 44.92
CA PRO A 607 -25.19 12.91 45.00
C PRO A 607 -24.13 11.93 44.44
N ALA A 608 -22.95 12.45 44.12
CA ALA A 608 -21.75 11.65 43.84
C ALA A 608 -21.39 10.70 45.01
N PRO A 609 -20.90 9.48 44.74
CA PRO A 609 -20.04 8.76 45.66
C PRO A 609 -18.62 8.61 45.10
N ALA A 610 -17.67 8.74 46.01
CA ALA A 610 -16.26 8.59 45.81
C ALA A 610 -15.84 7.12 45.53
N THR A 611 -14.68 7.04 44.90
CA THR A 611 -13.71 5.95 44.67
C THR A 611 -13.71 4.70 45.56
N ASP A 612 -13.27 3.62 44.93
CA ASP A 612 -12.65 2.38 45.43
C ASP A 612 -13.53 1.16 45.74
N THR A 613 -13.77 0.37 44.68
CA THR A 613 -13.50 -1.08 44.68
C THR A 613 -13.05 -1.49 43.27
N SER A 614 -11.77 -1.86 43.10
CA SER A 614 -11.25 -2.33 41.81
C SER A 614 -11.90 -3.68 41.46
N SER A 615 -12.91 -3.67 40.60
CA SER A 615 -13.38 -4.91 39.99
C SER A 615 -12.32 -5.40 39.01
N LEU A 616 -11.75 -6.57 39.26
CA LEU A 616 -10.85 -7.25 38.33
C LEU A 616 -11.56 -7.40 36.97
N PRO A 617 -10.93 -7.06 35.83
CA PRO A 617 -11.51 -7.30 34.51
C PRO A 617 -11.87 -8.78 34.31
N ALA A 618 -12.83 -9.07 33.42
CA ALA A 618 -13.10 -10.45 33.00
C ALA A 618 -11.82 -11.06 32.38
N ASP A 619 -11.57 -12.35 32.59
CA ASP A 619 -10.37 -13.03 32.08
C ASP A 619 -9.03 -12.36 32.46
N ALA A 620 -8.99 -11.76 33.66
CA ALA A 620 -7.78 -11.23 34.29
C ALA A 620 -7.49 -11.90 35.65
N TRP A 621 -6.21 -11.90 36.04
CA TRP A 621 -5.70 -12.52 37.26
C TRP A 621 -4.53 -11.78 37.85
N VAL A 622 -4.43 -11.80 39.18
CA VAL A 622 -3.23 -11.36 39.90
C VAL A 622 -2.51 -12.62 40.39
N VAL A 623 -1.24 -12.78 40.01
CA VAL A 623 -0.40 -13.95 40.36
C VAL A 623 0.81 -13.49 41.16
N GLN A 624 1.12 -14.16 42.27
CA GLN A 624 2.31 -13.85 43.08
C GLN A 624 2.96 -15.15 43.57
N GLY A 625 4.28 -15.27 43.40
CA GLY A 625 5.04 -16.45 43.81
C GLY A 625 4.55 -17.74 43.16
N GLY A 626 4.17 -17.66 41.87
CA GLY A 626 3.66 -18.79 41.11
C GLY A 626 2.23 -19.24 41.45
N ARG A 627 1.46 -18.45 42.20
CA ARG A 627 0.07 -18.77 42.58
C ARG A 627 -0.89 -17.64 42.27
N VAL A 628 -2.07 -17.99 41.76
CA VAL A 628 -3.19 -17.05 41.52
C VAL A 628 -3.73 -16.55 42.87
N GLN A 629 -3.67 -15.24 43.09
CA GLN A 629 -4.19 -14.53 44.27
C GLN A 629 -5.61 -14.01 44.04
N GLN A 630 -5.91 -13.55 42.82
CA GLN A 630 -7.23 -13.03 42.43
C GLN A 630 -7.57 -13.47 41.00
N GLY A 631 -8.85 -13.79 40.76
CA GLY A 631 -9.40 -14.25 39.48
C GLY A 631 -9.91 -15.70 39.51
N ALA A 632 -10.61 -16.12 38.47
CA ALA A 632 -11.21 -17.46 38.40
C ALA A 632 -10.13 -18.56 38.35
N SER A 633 -10.21 -19.57 39.20
CA SER A 633 -9.22 -20.66 39.21
C SER A 633 -9.55 -21.70 38.15
N ASP A 634 -8.76 -21.73 37.08
CA ASP A 634 -8.79 -22.73 36.02
C ASP A 634 -7.44 -23.49 35.96
N GLN A 635 -7.46 -24.72 35.46
CA GLN A 635 -6.27 -25.57 35.32
C GLN A 635 -5.21 -24.93 34.43
N LEU A 636 -5.64 -24.23 33.36
CA LEU A 636 -4.73 -23.49 32.47
C LEU A 636 -4.07 -22.32 33.20
N THR A 637 -4.85 -21.52 33.95
CA THR A 637 -4.31 -20.39 34.73
C THR A 637 -3.31 -20.85 35.80
N ALA A 638 -3.50 -22.03 36.38
CA ALA A 638 -2.53 -22.61 37.33
C ALA A 638 -1.18 -22.95 36.65
N GLN A 639 -1.20 -23.52 35.45
CA GLN A 639 0.03 -23.80 34.68
C GLN A 639 0.74 -22.51 34.26
N VAL A 640 -0.02 -21.49 33.86
CA VAL A 640 0.55 -20.17 33.54
C VAL A 640 1.12 -19.51 34.79
N ALA A 641 0.50 -19.67 35.95
CA ALA A 641 1.06 -19.17 37.21
C ALA A 641 2.40 -19.83 37.54
N ASP A 642 2.53 -21.15 37.38
CA ASP A 642 3.81 -21.86 37.55
C ASP A 642 4.89 -21.34 36.57
N LEU A 643 4.52 -21.08 35.32
CA LEU A 643 5.40 -20.49 34.30
C LEU A 643 5.90 -19.10 34.73
N LEU A 644 5.02 -18.25 35.27
CA LEU A 644 5.40 -16.92 35.77
C LEU A 644 6.34 -16.99 36.98
N GLY A 645 6.21 -18.03 37.81
CA GLY A 645 7.17 -18.30 38.89
C GLY A 645 8.58 -18.61 38.36
N CYS A 646 8.68 -19.38 37.27
CA CYS A 646 9.96 -19.62 36.59
C CYS A 646 10.50 -18.34 35.92
N ALA A 647 9.62 -17.53 35.31
CA ALA A 647 9.98 -16.27 34.66
C ALA A 647 10.56 -15.24 35.65
N GLU A 648 10.00 -15.17 36.86
CA GLU A 648 10.51 -14.34 37.95
C GLU A 648 11.95 -14.74 38.36
N GLY A 649 12.24 -16.06 38.42
CA GLY A 649 13.59 -16.56 38.68
C GLY A 649 14.63 -16.23 37.60
N LEU A 650 14.17 -15.92 36.38
CA LEU A 650 15.01 -15.53 35.23
C LEU A 650 15.13 -14.01 35.07
N GLY A 651 14.49 -13.21 35.93
CA GLY A 651 14.48 -11.75 35.83
C GLY A 651 13.59 -11.19 34.72
N VAL A 652 12.64 -11.98 34.22
CA VAL A 652 11.68 -11.55 33.21
C VAL A 652 10.60 -10.70 33.86
N THR A 653 10.31 -9.52 33.32
CA THR A 653 9.31 -8.57 33.86
C THR A 653 8.04 -8.47 33.02
N ARG A 654 8.04 -9.06 31.82
CA ARG A 654 6.91 -9.13 30.90
C ARG A 654 6.96 -10.45 30.13
N LEU A 655 5.81 -11.11 30.00
CA LEU A 655 5.65 -12.32 29.22
C LEU A 655 4.40 -12.21 28.33
N ARG A 656 4.55 -12.50 27.05
CA ARG A 656 3.44 -12.58 26.09
C ARG A 656 3.59 -13.87 25.30
N PHE A 657 2.50 -14.61 25.16
CA PHE A 657 2.47 -15.87 24.41
C PHE A 657 1.05 -16.14 23.94
N GLU A 658 0.91 -17.02 22.96
CA GLU A 658 -0.36 -17.35 22.34
C GLU A 658 -0.49 -18.87 22.26
N ASP A 659 -1.70 -19.37 22.47
CA ASP A 659 -2.09 -20.75 22.21
C ASP A 659 -3.16 -20.78 21.10
N ASP A 660 -3.63 -21.98 20.74
CA ASP A 660 -4.61 -22.17 19.65
C ASP A 660 -5.97 -21.47 19.90
N GLN A 661 -6.22 -20.97 21.12
CA GLN A 661 -7.49 -20.37 21.53
C GLN A 661 -7.37 -18.98 22.15
N TRP A 662 -6.21 -18.62 22.71
CA TRP A 662 -6.04 -17.43 23.54
C TRP A 662 -4.69 -16.74 23.34
N SER A 663 -4.72 -15.42 23.28
CA SER A 663 -3.54 -14.57 23.49
C SER A 663 -3.43 -14.25 24.98
N TRP A 664 -2.24 -14.42 25.56
CA TRP A 664 -1.96 -14.19 26.97
C TRP A 664 -0.91 -13.09 27.14
N SER A 665 -1.10 -12.25 28.15
CA SER A 665 -0.14 -11.21 28.52
C SER A 665 -0.01 -11.09 30.03
N ALA A 666 1.23 -11.11 30.51
CA ALA A 666 1.57 -10.96 31.90
C ALA A 666 2.62 -9.86 32.10
N ARG A 667 2.40 -9.00 33.09
CA ARG A 667 3.37 -7.96 33.48
C ARG A 667 3.61 -7.99 34.98
N GLN A 668 4.88 -7.92 35.37
CA GLN A 668 5.27 -7.84 36.76
C GLN A 668 5.28 -6.39 37.24
N ASN A 669 4.68 -6.15 38.39
CA ASN A 669 4.69 -4.87 39.10
C ASN A 669 5.96 -4.73 39.94
N ALA A 670 6.26 -3.51 40.38
CA ALA A 670 7.43 -3.22 41.24
C ALA A 670 7.44 -4.01 42.57
N GLY A 671 6.29 -4.53 43.02
CA GLY A 671 6.14 -5.38 44.21
C GLY A 671 6.29 -6.89 43.96
N GLY A 672 6.69 -7.33 42.76
CA GLY A 672 6.88 -8.75 42.40
C GLY A 672 5.59 -9.51 42.07
N SER A 673 4.43 -8.85 42.15
CA SER A 673 3.14 -9.40 41.71
C SER A 673 2.99 -9.28 40.19
N TRP A 674 2.46 -10.31 39.56
CA TRP A 674 2.12 -10.35 38.14
C TRP A 674 0.64 -10.02 37.92
N ARG A 675 0.36 -9.18 36.94
CA ARG A 675 -0.98 -9.01 36.35
C ARG A 675 -1.01 -9.81 35.06
N LEU A 676 -1.94 -10.76 34.96
CA LEU A 676 -2.13 -11.67 33.85
C LEU A 676 -3.52 -11.44 33.24
N ALA A 677 -3.63 -11.37 31.92
CA ALA A 677 -4.91 -11.37 31.24
C ALA A 677 -4.85 -12.27 29.99
N ARG A 678 -6.02 -12.74 29.55
CA ARG A 678 -6.18 -13.44 28.27
C ARG A 678 -7.33 -12.86 27.46
N ALA A 679 -7.25 -12.96 26.14
CA ALA A 679 -8.35 -12.68 25.23
C ALA A 679 -8.26 -13.58 23.99
N ALA A 680 -9.30 -13.57 23.15
CA ALA A 680 -9.36 -14.41 21.94
C ALA A 680 -8.22 -14.08 20.94
N ASP A 681 -7.75 -12.83 20.92
CA ASP A 681 -6.66 -12.38 20.07
C ASP A 681 -5.86 -11.22 20.72
N ALA A 682 -4.71 -10.93 20.11
CA ALA A 682 -3.77 -9.90 20.54
C ALA A 682 -4.35 -8.47 20.59
N ALA A 683 -5.26 -8.12 19.70
CA ALA A 683 -5.88 -6.81 19.61
C ALA A 683 -6.97 -6.65 20.68
N SER A 684 -7.80 -7.67 20.85
CA SER A 684 -8.81 -7.77 21.92
C SER A 684 -8.16 -7.69 23.31
N LEU A 685 -6.97 -8.28 23.49
CA LEU A 685 -6.25 -8.22 24.76
C LEU A 685 -5.79 -6.80 25.10
N GLU A 686 -5.26 -6.06 24.13
CA GLU A 686 -4.81 -4.69 24.33
C GLU A 686 -5.99 -3.74 24.56
N LEU A 687 -7.08 -3.92 23.80
CA LEU A 687 -8.30 -3.12 23.93
C LEU A 687 -8.98 -3.30 25.30
N ASN A 688 -9.12 -4.54 25.76
CA ASN A 688 -9.90 -4.86 26.96
C ASN A 688 -9.06 -4.83 28.26
N HIS A 689 -7.75 -5.09 28.17
CA HIS A 689 -6.89 -5.28 29.35
C HIS A 689 -5.59 -4.47 29.31
N GLY A 690 -5.29 -3.75 28.22
CA GLY A 690 -4.02 -3.03 28.05
C GLY A 690 -3.77 -1.98 29.13
N SER A 691 -4.77 -1.18 29.48
CA SER A 691 -4.68 -0.19 30.58
C SER A 691 -4.41 -0.86 31.92
N TRP A 692 -5.19 -1.89 32.26
CA TRP A 692 -5.06 -2.63 33.53
C TRP A 692 -3.71 -3.37 33.66
N LEU A 693 -3.18 -3.94 32.57
CA LEU A 693 -1.86 -4.56 32.56
C LEU A 693 -0.72 -3.53 32.69
N LYS A 694 -0.96 -2.27 32.33
CA LYS A 694 0.03 -1.17 32.40
C LYS A 694 0.04 -0.44 33.75
N GLU A 695 -1.06 -0.45 34.49
CA GLU A 695 -1.25 0.26 35.77
C GLU A 695 -0.52 -0.36 36.99
N GLY A 696 0.61 -1.03 36.77
CA GLY A 696 1.21 -1.97 37.71
C GLY A 696 2.45 -1.52 38.47
#